data_AF-A0A094HDG3-F1
#
_entry.id   AF-A0A094HDG3-F1
#
_cell.length_a   1.000
_cell.length_b   1.000
_cell.length_c   1.000
_cell.angle_alpha   90.00
_cell.angle_beta   90.00
_cell.angle_gamma   90.00
#
_symmetry.space_group_name_H-M   'P 1'
#
loop_
_entity.id
_entity.type
_entity.pdbx_description
1 polymer ?
#
loop_
_entity_poly.entity_id
_entity_poly.type
_entity_poly.pdbx_seq_one_letter_code
_entity_poly.pdbx_strand_id
1 'polypeptide(L)'
;MATIQEARGSVSLIGEAIDILATSAIPDLKRKVRDFQIQTTPFHITLVTKDEKRNLSPAALASLVKFTAASASEIGIFHHLGTACIKRGGSDVAFIVVIWVSGQQIRKRLGLPHKDFHITLSANDNHNIDKSIACLRAGEFDVQNASLECLDHLTFTLHNAGRYLDAKAYSQEILLRDPESSKGWLRLADAALQLGEFKVSMLAYAQAWKASENDKMSAYTLKMLHKCSTDTEWGHLLQEEELTQLEGVSKQIRQRLLTPWPNNLRESIADMGVPPSLCLEPRRHLSIPDSIGVFSLPRFFRWLVPFKIAVMSTPRNGRDIRALSSDSIGIKTVLTLTEEEPLDQSWFNTRIKNVFLPIRNYYPPSIEQMDIAMRILTDEESLPVLIHCGGGKGRAGSIAACYMAACGFTKPNLQSDDWQPAMSAQDSISKLRAIRPGSIETEQQEVFISKWVSVLWKRQSLFPAAVPEPPACPLDITGQLDGSVDFLMLIGIPGSGKSWVAKSLLARDPRLTYVSQDESSRSACETAVSRAKGKLILDRCNTSAADRKFWLQLADAKNAVCVLFDYDTELCVSRAQQRADHPTLPPGSRVLNAVKQMTEQFSAPELKEGFKAVLTVKSFAASDDLISRLSPTIGLLKFPRTAHLIDLGAIGSDDILLPSAPALSPGCTVVITEKVDGANMGFSLSSDRQLLVQNRSHFVNSSSHSQFKKLDSWMARHREELFGLLNRDKYFPQRYILYGEWMHAVHSVSYNSLPDRFLAFDLFDRREGKFVNRETLETLLSGTGIHITKVMEKRDTIPTDIELRALVQRQSAFAEGRVEGVVVKIEDKNCVKWRGKVVRGDFLAGNQHWSKNIMQENGILVTNMEELDIAS
;
A
#
# COMPACT_ATOMS: atom_id res chain seq x y z
N MET A 1 39.96 18.25 -37.68
CA MET A 1 38.55 18.43 -37.23
C MET A 1 37.58 18.29 -38.40
N ALA A 2 36.36 17.78 -38.17
CA ALA A 2 35.30 17.71 -39.19
C ALA A 2 34.52 19.03 -39.28
N THR A 3 34.12 19.44 -40.49
CA THR A 3 33.36 20.67 -40.75
C THR A 3 32.28 20.42 -41.81
N ILE A 4 31.14 21.11 -41.71
CA ILE A 4 30.07 21.04 -42.71
C ILE A 4 30.38 22.08 -43.79
N GLN A 5 30.64 21.63 -45.02
CA GLN A 5 30.98 22.51 -46.13
C GLN A 5 30.15 22.18 -47.36
N GLU A 6 29.97 23.19 -48.21
CA GLU A 6 29.43 23.00 -49.53
C GLU A 6 30.53 22.57 -50.50
N ALA A 7 30.37 21.42 -51.12
CA ALA A 7 31.30 20.90 -52.11
C ALA A 7 30.53 20.32 -53.30
N ARG A 8 30.86 20.77 -54.51
CA ARG A 8 30.32 20.28 -55.79
C ARG A 8 28.78 20.35 -55.88
N GLY A 9 28.13 21.27 -55.17
CA GLY A 9 26.68 21.48 -55.18
C GLY A 9 25.90 20.65 -54.15
N SER A 10 26.58 19.82 -53.34
CA SER A 10 26.02 19.14 -52.17
C SER A 10 26.59 19.74 -50.88
N VAL A 11 25.89 19.57 -49.77
CA VAL A 11 26.42 19.94 -48.43
C VAL A 11 26.83 18.67 -47.71
N SER A 12 28.08 18.60 -47.29
CA SER A 12 28.68 17.40 -46.72
C SER A 12 29.53 17.72 -45.50
N LEU A 13 29.60 16.77 -44.58
CA LEU A 13 30.60 16.77 -43.52
C LEU A 13 31.91 16.26 -44.13
N ILE A 14 32.98 17.06 -43.99
CA ILE A 14 34.33 16.76 -44.51
C ILE A 14 35.40 17.06 -43.46
N GLY A 15 36.60 16.52 -43.64
CA GLY A 15 37.78 16.86 -42.85
C GLY A 15 38.52 15.63 -42.32
N GLU A 16 39.65 15.89 -41.66
CA GLU A 16 40.64 14.88 -41.25
C GLU A 16 40.04 13.67 -40.51
N ALA A 17 39.05 13.87 -39.65
CA ALA A 17 38.42 12.78 -38.91
C ALA A 17 37.71 11.76 -39.84
N ILE A 18 37.14 12.23 -40.95
CA ILE A 18 36.46 11.36 -41.94
C ILE A 18 37.51 10.64 -42.79
N ASP A 19 38.56 11.33 -43.20
CA ASP A 19 39.65 10.75 -43.98
C ASP A 19 40.40 9.66 -43.20
N ILE A 20 40.64 9.88 -41.90
CA ILE A 20 41.26 8.88 -41.01
C ILE A 20 40.39 7.62 -40.94
N LEU A 21 39.07 7.76 -40.72
CA LEU A 21 38.16 6.61 -40.66
C LEU A 21 38.14 5.82 -41.96
N ALA A 22 38.04 6.52 -43.10
CA ALA A 22 38.04 5.89 -44.41
C ALA A 22 39.36 5.16 -44.70
N THR A 23 40.49 5.82 -44.45
CA THR A 23 41.82 5.28 -44.71
C THR A 23 42.13 4.07 -43.82
N SER A 24 41.64 4.08 -42.58
CA SER A 24 41.83 2.97 -41.63
C SER A 24 40.99 1.73 -41.98
N ALA A 25 39.83 1.91 -42.63
CA ALA A 25 38.96 0.79 -43.04
C ALA A 25 39.43 0.08 -44.32
N ILE A 26 40.16 0.78 -45.18
CA ILE A 26 40.59 0.27 -46.50
C ILE A 26 41.41 -1.04 -46.44
N PRO A 27 42.42 -1.20 -45.57
CA PRO A 27 43.24 -2.40 -45.54
C PRO A 27 42.43 -3.68 -45.26
N ASP A 28 41.50 -3.62 -44.30
CA ASP A 28 40.65 -4.77 -43.98
C ASP A 28 39.64 -5.05 -45.09
N LEU A 29 39.08 -4.01 -45.72
CA LEU A 29 38.20 -4.16 -46.88
C LEU A 29 38.91 -4.83 -48.07
N LYS A 30 40.14 -4.42 -48.41
CA LYS A 30 40.94 -5.05 -49.50
C LYS A 30 41.22 -6.53 -49.23
N ARG A 31 41.33 -6.92 -47.96
CA ARG A 31 41.51 -8.32 -47.57
C ARG A 31 40.23 -9.14 -47.78
N LYS A 32 39.06 -8.51 -47.56
CA LYS A 32 37.73 -9.13 -47.70
C LYS A 32 37.22 -9.15 -49.15
N VAL A 33 37.62 -8.20 -49.99
CA VAL A 33 37.19 -8.05 -51.39
C VAL A 33 38.41 -7.95 -52.30
N ARG A 34 38.71 -9.03 -53.04
CA ARG A 34 39.80 -9.05 -54.03
C ARG A 34 39.43 -8.17 -55.23
N ASP A 35 40.41 -7.43 -55.76
CA ASP A 35 40.29 -6.53 -56.93
C ASP A 35 39.39 -5.28 -56.76
N PHE A 36 39.30 -4.76 -55.53
CA PHE A 36 38.48 -3.59 -55.18
C PHE A 36 39.12 -2.23 -55.57
N GLN A 37 38.39 -1.42 -56.36
CA GLN A 37 38.79 -0.05 -56.72
C GLN A 37 38.27 0.99 -55.72
N ILE A 38 39.18 1.80 -55.17
CA ILE A 38 38.88 2.83 -54.15
C ILE A 38 38.63 4.17 -54.82
N GLN A 39 37.73 4.99 -54.26
CA GLN A 39 37.52 6.34 -54.79
C GLN A 39 38.78 7.21 -54.69
N THR A 40 38.94 8.10 -55.67
CA THR A 40 40.04 9.08 -55.71
C THR A 40 39.61 10.47 -55.22
N THR A 41 38.34 10.64 -54.86
CA THR A 41 37.79 11.89 -54.34
C THR A 41 37.83 11.94 -52.81
N PRO A 42 37.88 13.14 -52.20
CA PRO A 42 37.89 13.28 -50.74
C PRO A 42 36.71 12.58 -50.07
N PHE A 43 36.97 11.93 -48.93
CA PHE A 43 35.93 11.24 -48.17
C PHE A 43 35.02 12.25 -47.49
N HIS A 44 33.72 11.95 -47.48
CA HIS A 44 32.71 12.84 -46.96
C HIS A 44 31.47 12.07 -46.53
N ILE A 45 30.67 12.67 -45.65
CA ILE A 45 29.32 12.21 -45.32
C ILE A 45 28.34 13.23 -45.88
N THR A 46 27.52 12.83 -46.84
CA THR A 46 26.61 13.77 -47.52
C THR A 46 25.40 14.11 -46.63
N LEU A 47 25.35 15.35 -46.12
CA LEU A 47 24.23 15.87 -45.33
C LEU A 47 23.02 16.22 -46.19
N VAL A 48 23.23 16.90 -47.32
CA VAL A 48 22.19 17.30 -48.29
C VAL A 48 22.71 17.02 -49.71
N THR A 49 21.97 16.25 -50.51
CA THR A 49 22.32 15.97 -51.90
C THR A 49 22.10 17.19 -52.80
N LYS A 50 22.65 17.18 -54.02
CA LYS A 50 22.45 18.27 -54.98
C LYS A 50 20.97 18.46 -55.33
N ASP A 51 20.25 17.37 -55.49
CA ASP A 51 18.83 17.38 -55.85
C ASP A 51 17.96 17.81 -54.67
N GLU A 52 18.27 17.34 -53.46
CA GLU A 52 17.59 17.81 -52.24
C GLU A 52 17.76 19.33 -52.07
N LYS A 53 18.99 19.83 -52.24
CA LYS A 53 19.29 21.26 -52.09
C LYS A 53 18.52 22.13 -53.08
N ARG A 54 18.37 21.69 -54.34
CA ARG A 54 17.60 22.42 -55.38
C ARG A 54 16.12 22.56 -55.03
N ASN A 55 15.59 21.64 -54.23
CA ASN A 55 14.17 21.59 -53.85
C ASN A 55 13.89 22.15 -52.46
N LEU A 56 14.90 22.69 -51.76
CA LEU A 56 14.70 23.32 -50.46
C LEU A 56 13.94 24.64 -50.58
N SER A 57 13.07 24.92 -49.61
CA SER A 57 12.39 26.22 -49.51
C SER A 57 13.39 27.35 -49.21
N PRO A 58 13.06 28.61 -49.53
CA PRO A 58 13.93 29.75 -49.20
C PRO A 58 14.30 29.83 -47.70
N ALA A 59 13.36 29.49 -46.80
CA ALA A 59 13.59 29.44 -45.36
C ALA A 59 14.55 28.31 -44.95
N ALA A 60 14.45 27.14 -45.58
CA ALA A 60 15.37 26.03 -45.36
C ALA A 60 16.77 26.33 -45.90
N LEU A 61 16.88 26.99 -47.05
CA LEU A 61 18.16 27.46 -47.59
C LEU A 61 18.84 28.48 -46.66
N ALA A 62 18.10 29.44 -46.11
CA ALA A 62 18.64 30.39 -45.13
C ALA A 62 19.11 29.70 -43.84
N SER A 63 18.41 28.65 -43.41
CA SER A 63 18.82 27.83 -42.26
C SER A 63 20.07 27.00 -42.56
N LEU A 64 20.17 26.44 -43.77
CA LEU A 64 21.32 25.66 -44.24
C LEU A 64 22.62 26.48 -44.21
N VAL A 65 22.57 27.76 -44.60
CA VAL A 65 23.73 28.68 -44.58
C VAL A 65 24.26 28.88 -43.16
N LYS A 66 23.38 28.91 -42.15
CA LYS A 66 23.80 29.01 -40.73
C LYS A 66 24.59 27.78 -40.29
N PHE A 67 24.18 26.59 -40.72
CA PHE A 67 24.88 25.33 -40.39
C PHE A 67 26.22 25.18 -41.10
N THR A 68 26.39 25.74 -42.30
CA THR A 68 27.70 25.76 -42.99
C THR A 68 28.69 26.75 -42.37
N ALA A 69 28.22 27.64 -41.50
CA ALA A 69 29.05 28.58 -40.71
C ALA A 69 29.20 28.14 -39.24
N ALA A 70 28.75 26.93 -38.89
CA ALA A 70 28.59 26.47 -37.52
C ALA A 70 29.88 26.09 -36.79
N SER A 71 29.86 26.24 -35.45
CA SER A 71 30.92 25.76 -34.54
C SER A 71 30.90 24.24 -34.36
N ALA A 72 32.02 23.67 -33.89
CA ALA A 72 32.15 22.23 -33.63
C ALA A 72 31.05 21.64 -32.71
N SER A 73 30.46 22.45 -31.83
CA SER A 73 29.35 22.06 -30.96
C SER A 73 28.05 21.71 -31.71
N GLU A 74 27.77 22.32 -32.86
CA GLU A 74 26.55 22.05 -33.62
C GLU A 74 26.70 20.82 -34.54
N ILE A 75 27.93 20.46 -34.89
CA ILE A 75 28.25 19.24 -35.64
C ILE A 75 27.96 18.00 -34.77
N GLY A 76 28.19 18.09 -33.45
CA GLY A 76 28.01 16.97 -32.53
C GLY A 76 28.89 15.76 -32.86
N ILE A 77 28.56 14.62 -32.27
CA ILE A 77 29.35 13.38 -32.41
C ILE A 77 28.72 12.49 -33.48
N PHE A 78 29.58 11.87 -34.29
CA PHE A 78 29.20 10.82 -35.23
C PHE A 78 30.01 9.55 -34.92
N HIS A 79 29.39 8.40 -35.12
CA HIS A 79 29.99 7.09 -34.87
C HIS A 79 30.05 6.29 -36.16
N HIS A 80 31.10 5.49 -36.33
CA HIS A 80 31.17 4.50 -37.39
C HIS A 80 30.85 3.13 -36.78
N LEU A 81 30.04 2.33 -37.46
CA LEU A 81 29.62 1.03 -36.93
C LEU A 81 30.37 -0.14 -37.56
N GLY A 82 30.89 0.04 -38.78
CA GLY A 82 31.56 -1.02 -39.52
C GLY A 82 31.54 -0.77 -41.03
N THR A 83 32.16 -1.68 -41.78
CA THR A 83 32.24 -1.58 -43.24
C THR A 83 31.29 -2.58 -43.88
N ALA A 84 30.45 -2.11 -44.81
CA ALA A 84 29.57 -2.93 -45.62
C ALA A 84 30.09 -2.99 -47.07
N CYS A 85 29.83 -4.10 -47.75
CA CYS A 85 30.09 -4.25 -49.18
C CYS A 85 28.93 -4.99 -49.86
N ILE A 86 28.29 -4.34 -50.83
CA ILE A 86 27.18 -4.89 -51.61
C ILE A 86 27.71 -5.29 -52.98
N LYS A 87 27.59 -6.59 -53.31
CA LYS A 87 27.99 -7.14 -54.61
C LYS A 87 26.84 -7.10 -55.60
N ARG A 88 27.04 -6.47 -56.76
CA ARG A 88 26.13 -6.54 -57.91
C ARG A 88 26.97 -6.72 -59.17
N GLY A 89 26.70 -7.77 -59.94
CA GLY A 89 27.54 -8.22 -61.06
C GLY A 89 28.08 -7.10 -61.95
N GLY A 90 29.30 -6.64 -61.64
CA GLY A 90 30.04 -5.61 -62.37
C GLY A 90 30.43 -4.33 -61.59
N SER A 91 29.81 -4.00 -60.45
CA SER A 91 30.19 -2.82 -59.64
C SER A 91 29.91 -3.01 -58.14
N ASP A 92 30.94 -3.41 -57.40
CA ASP A 92 30.84 -3.55 -55.95
C ASP A 92 30.83 -2.16 -55.29
N VAL A 93 29.86 -1.93 -54.40
CA VAL A 93 29.77 -0.69 -53.61
C VAL A 93 30.12 -1.00 -52.17
N ALA A 94 31.19 -0.41 -51.66
CA ALA A 94 31.58 -0.53 -50.26
C ALA A 94 31.60 0.83 -49.57
N PHE A 95 31.16 0.82 -48.32
CA PHE A 95 30.97 2.03 -47.53
C PHE A 95 31.07 1.74 -46.03
N ILE A 96 31.40 2.76 -45.26
CA ILE A 96 31.33 2.74 -43.80
C ILE A 96 29.95 3.20 -43.39
N VAL A 97 29.27 2.45 -42.53
CA VAL A 97 27.97 2.85 -41.94
C VAL A 97 28.23 3.87 -40.84
N VAL A 98 27.56 5.03 -40.91
CA VAL A 98 27.74 6.12 -39.97
C VAL A 98 26.43 6.48 -39.28
N ILE A 99 26.49 6.68 -37.97
CA ILE A 99 25.40 7.23 -37.17
C ILE A 99 25.74 8.66 -36.78
N TRP A 100 24.88 9.60 -37.16
CA TRP A 100 25.08 11.02 -36.89
C TRP A 100 23.76 11.70 -36.51
N VAL A 101 23.48 11.73 -35.21
CA VAL A 101 22.20 12.24 -34.67
C VAL A 101 21.99 13.72 -34.98
N SER A 102 23.01 14.55 -34.77
CA SER A 102 22.94 15.98 -35.13
C SER A 102 22.67 16.19 -36.61
N GLY A 103 23.27 15.36 -37.48
CA GLY A 103 22.98 15.35 -38.91
C GLY A 103 21.50 15.10 -39.22
N GLN A 104 20.88 14.11 -38.56
CA GLN A 104 19.44 13.84 -38.73
C GLN A 104 18.58 14.99 -38.22
N GLN A 105 18.95 15.60 -37.10
CA GLN A 105 18.23 16.75 -36.56
C GLN A 105 18.29 17.95 -37.52
N ILE A 106 19.44 18.20 -38.14
CA ILE A 106 19.60 19.23 -39.17
C ILE A 106 18.69 18.90 -40.37
N ARG A 107 18.73 17.67 -40.89
CA ARG A 107 17.85 17.25 -41.99
C ARG A 107 16.37 17.46 -41.67
N LYS A 108 15.94 17.08 -40.47
CA LYS A 108 14.56 17.30 -39.99
C LYS A 108 14.19 18.79 -39.97
N ARG A 109 15.08 19.68 -39.49
CA ARG A 109 14.86 21.14 -39.49
C ARG A 109 14.76 21.72 -40.90
N LEU A 110 15.44 21.11 -41.87
CA LEU A 110 15.38 21.48 -43.29
C LEU A 110 14.16 20.88 -44.01
N GLY A 111 13.33 20.08 -43.34
CA GLY A 111 12.19 19.38 -43.95
C GLY A 111 12.59 18.20 -44.84
N LEU A 112 13.82 17.69 -44.70
CA LEU A 112 14.34 16.56 -45.48
C LEU A 112 14.03 15.22 -44.80
N PRO A 113 13.85 14.13 -45.58
CA PRO A 113 13.62 12.79 -45.03
C PRO A 113 14.86 12.25 -44.30
N HIS A 114 14.66 11.22 -43.48
CA HIS A 114 15.75 10.46 -42.87
C HIS A 114 16.71 9.93 -43.95
N LYS A 115 18.01 9.87 -43.63
CA LYS A 115 19.04 9.39 -44.56
C LYS A 115 20.03 8.48 -43.87
N ASP A 116 20.38 7.35 -44.47
CA ASP A 116 21.47 6.51 -43.98
C ASP A 116 22.82 7.19 -44.28
N PHE A 117 23.43 7.74 -43.25
CA PHE A 117 24.75 8.37 -43.37
C PHE A 117 25.81 7.30 -43.56
N HIS A 118 26.75 7.58 -44.44
CA HIS A 118 27.80 6.65 -44.82
C HIS A 118 28.99 7.40 -45.40
N ILE A 119 30.14 6.72 -45.43
CA ILE A 119 31.33 7.16 -46.17
C ILE A 119 31.57 6.14 -47.27
N THR A 120 31.42 6.53 -48.53
CA THR A 120 31.67 5.64 -49.67
C THR A 120 33.18 5.39 -49.81
N LEU A 121 33.59 4.13 -49.90
CA LEU A 121 34.99 3.69 -50.06
C LEU A 121 35.29 3.26 -51.49
N SER A 122 34.32 2.67 -52.19
CA SER A 122 34.44 2.24 -53.59
C SER A 122 34.51 3.42 -54.55
N ALA A 123 35.19 3.25 -55.68
CA ALA A 123 35.16 4.20 -56.79
C ALA A 123 33.74 4.37 -57.39
N ASN A 124 32.92 3.32 -57.33
CA ASN A 124 31.52 3.37 -57.70
C ASN A 124 30.66 3.72 -56.49
N ASP A 125 29.78 4.71 -56.62
CA ASP A 125 28.75 5.02 -55.64
C ASP A 125 27.35 4.80 -56.25
N ASN A 126 26.43 4.30 -55.44
CA ASN A 126 25.02 4.24 -55.77
C ASN A 126 24.23 4.81 -54.58
N HIS A 127 23.48 5.87 -54.82
CA HIS A 127 22.67 6.51 -53.77
C HIS A 127 21.31 5.83 -53.57
N ASN A 128 20.95 4.85 -54.39
CA ASN A 128 19.64 4.17 -54.37
C ASN A 128 19.69 2.79 -53.68
N ILE A 129 20.80 2.43 -53.04
CA ILE A 129 20.93 1.20 -52.25
C ILE A 129 20.79 1.50 -50.76
N ASP A 130 20.30 0.53 -49.99
CA ASP A 130 20.32 0.58 -48.53
C ASP A 130 21.78 0.72 -48.05
N LYS A 131 22.00 1.67 -47.14
CA LYS A 131 23.31 1.90 -46.50
C LYS A 131 23.20 1.97 -44.99
N SER A 132 22.10 1.46 -44.45
CA SER A 132 21.86 1.33 -43.02
C SER A 132 22.70 0.20 -42.41
N ILE A 133 22.57 0.07 -41.09
CA ILE A 133 23.18 -1.02 -40.34
C ILE A 133 22.77 -2.43 -40.83
N ALA A 134 21.66 -2.57 -41.58
CA ALA A 134 21.24 -3.87 -42.13
C ALA A 134 22.23 -4.43 -43.17
N CYS A 135 23.09 -3.58 -43.73
CA CYS A 135 24.11 -4.00 -44.69
C CYS A 135 25.39 -4.54 -44.03
N LEU A 136 25.53 -4.39 -42.72
CA LEU A 136 26.65 -4.96 -41.97
C LEU A 136 26.44 -6.47 -41.76
N ARG A 137 27.51 -7.25 -41.95
CA ARG A 137 27.49 -8.69 -41.64
C ARG A 137 27.60 -8.90 -40.13
N ALA A 138 27.19 -10.09 -39.68
CA ALA A 138 27.39 -10.50 -38.29
C ALA A 138 28.88 -10.36 -37.90
N GLY A 139 29.13 -9.65 -36.80
CA GLY A 139 30.48 -9.37 -36.29
C GLY A 139 31.18 -8.12 -36.85
N GLU A 140 30.60 -7.42 -37.84
CA GLU A 140 31.18 -6.15 -38.34
C GLU A 140 30.95 -4.98 -37.37
N PHE A 141 29.81 -4.97 -36.67
CA PHE A 141 29.57 -4.04 -35.57
C PHE A 141 29.80 -4.75 -34.24
N ASP A 142 30.86 -4.35 -33.53
CA ASP A 142 31.17 -4.84 -32.20
C ASP A 142 30.28 -4.16 -31.17
N VAL A 143 29.08 -4.72 -31.00
CA VAL A 143 28.10 -4.23 -30.04
C VAL A 143 28.69 -4.22 -28.63
N GLN A 144 29.49 -5.23 -28.26
CA GLN A 144 30.01 -5.40 -26.89
C GLN A 144 30.98 -4.29 -26.48
N ASN A 145 31.84 -3.85 -27.41
CA ASN A 145 32.80 -2.78 -27.15
C ASN A 145 32.30 -1.37 -27.53
N ALA A 146 31.12 -1.25 -28.14
CA ALA A 146 30.52 0.06 -28.44
C ALA A 146 30.23 0.86 -27.16
N SER A 147 30.51 2.18 -27.17
CA SER A 147 30.17 3.06 -26.05
C SER A 147 28.66 3.22 -25.89
N LEU A 148 28.20 3.51 -24.66
CA LEU A 148 26.78 3.77 -24.39
C LEU A 148 26.23 4.94 -25.21
N GLU A 149 27.04 5.98 -25.45
CA GLU A 149 26.68 7.10 -26.33
C GLU A 149 26.45 6.64 -27.78
N CYS A 150 27.34 5.78 -28.30
CA CYS A 150 27.17 5.19 -29.64
C CYS A 150 25.88 4.38 -29.73
N LEU A 151 25.58 3.58 -28.71
CA LEU A 151 24.35 2.76 -28.65
C LEU A 151 23.09 3.63 -28.52
N ASP A 152 23.09 4.69 -27.72
CA ASP A 152 21.96 5.65 -27.63
C ASP A 152 21.73 6.32 -28.98
N HIS A 153 22.79 6.84 -29.62
CA HIS A 153 22.71 7.46 -30.93
C HIS A 153 22.22 6.50 -32.01
N LEU A 154 22.70 5.25 -32.00
CA LEU A 154 22.23 4.20 -32.90
C LEU A 154 20.75 3.92 -32.67
N THR A 155 20.36 3.69 -31.41
CA THR A 155 18.97 3.40 -31.02
C THR A 155 18.02 4.52 -31.44
N PHE A 156 18.39 5.78 -31.21
CA PHE A 156 17.61 6.95 -31.62
C PHE A 156 17.49 7.04 -33.15
N THR A 157 18.57 6.76 -33.88
CA THR A 157 18.57 6.78 -35.34
C THR A 157 17.67 5.69 -35.91
N LEU A 158 17.77 4.47 -35.37
CA LEU A 158 16.90 3.34 -35.75
C LEU A 158 15.43 3.63 -35.47
N HIS A 159 15.12 4.22 -34.32
CA HIS A 159 13.76 4.63 -33.99
C HIS A 159 13.20 5.62 -35.02
N ASN A 160 13.95 6.68 -35.35
CA ASN A 160 13.51 7.66 -36.34
C ASN A 160 13.39 7.09 -37.76
N ALA A 161 14.14 6.03 -38.07
CA ALA A 161 14.04 5.28 -39.32
C ALA A 161 12.87 4.27 -39.34
N GLY A 162 12.07 4.18 -38.27
CA GLY A 162 10.96 3.21 -38.16
C GLY A 162 11.40 1.78 -37.83
N ARG A 163 12.68 1.55 -37.47
CA ARG A 163 13.24 0.23 -37.14
C ARG A 163 13.09 -0.06 -35.65
N TYR A 164 11.85 -0.15 -35.18
CA TYR A 164 11.54 -0.21 -33.75
C TYR A 164 12.00 -1.51 -33.07
N LEU A 165 11.98 -2.65 -33.78
CA LEU A 165 12.50 -3.92 -33.24
C LEU A 165 14.00 -3.83 -32.92
N ASP A 166 14.79 -3.26 -33.84
CA ASP A 166 16.22 -3.07 -33.62
C ASP A 166 16.47 -2.03 -32.51
N ALA A 167 15.71 -0.93 -32.50
CA ALA A 167 15.79 0.07 -31.43
C ALA A 167 15.47 -0.53 -30.05
N LYS A 168 14.48 -1.44 -29.97
CA LYS A 168 14.17 -2.20 -28.75
C LYS A 168 15.29 -3.16 -28.35
N ALA A 169 15.97 -3.78 -29.31
CA ALA A 169 17.10 -4.68 -29.01
C ALA A 169 18.30 -3.88 -28.45
N TYR A 170 18.68 -2.79 -29.10
CA TYR A 170 19.82 -1.97 -28.65
C TYR A 170 19.53 -1.18 -27.36
N SER A 171 18.29 -0.79 -27.09
CA SER A 171 17.94 -0.21 -25.79
C SER A 171 18.12 -1.21 -24.64
N GLN A 172 17.86 -2.49 -24.88
CA GLN A 172 18.16 -3.54 -23.90
C GLN A 172 19.67 -3.72 -23.71
N GLU A 173 20.48 -3.64 -24.77
CA GLU A 173 21.95 -3.66 -24.64
C GLU A 173 22.48 -2.51 -23.77
N ILE A 174 21.91 -1.30 -23.91
CA ILE A 174 22.23 -0.16 -23.04
C ILE A 174 21.90 -0.52 -21.59
N LEU A 175 20.69 -1.00 -21.32
CA LEU A 175 20.20 -1.28 -19.97
C LEU A 175 20.86 -2.50 -19.30
N LEU A 176 21.39 -3.44 -20.07
CA LEU A 176 22.19 -4.55 -19.54
C LEU A 176 23.56 -4.07 -19.03
N ARG A 177 24.09 -2.96 -19.58
CA ARG A 177 25.38 -2.37 -19.18
C ARG A 177 25.23 -1.26 -18.15
N ASP A 178 24.19 -0.45 -18.29
CA ASP A 178 23.83 0.63 -17.38
C ASP A 178 22.33 0.53 -17.02
N PRO A 179 21.99 -0.22 -15.98
CA PRO A 179 20.61 -0.46 -15.60
C PRO A 179 19.86 0.77 -15.05
N GLU A 180 20.57 1.84 -14.70
CA GLU A 180 20.01 3.11 -14.22
C GLU A 180 19.90 4.14 -15.35
N SER A 181 20.25 3.78 -16.58
CA SER A 181 20.25 4.70 -17.72
C SER A 181 18.86 5.27 -18.01
N SER A 182 18.62 6.52 -17.64
CA SER A 182 17.38 7.24 -17.94
C SER A 182 17.08 7.27 -19.43
N LYS A 183 18.11 7.46 -20.26
CA LYS A 183 18.02 7.37 -21.73
C LYS A 183 17.71 5.94 -22.19
N GLY A 184 18.38 4.93 -21.64
CA GLY A 184 18.13 3.52 -21.98
C GLY A 184 16.66 3.14 -21.77
N TRP A 185 16.09 3.50 -20.61
CA TRP A 185 14.68 3.28 -20.31
C TRP A 185 13.74 4.04 -21.25
N LEU A 186 14.06 5.31 -21.55
CA LEU A 186 13.29 6.12 -22.49
C LEU A 186 13.27 5.50 -23.90
N ARG A 187 14.42 5.03 -24.39
CA ARG A 187 14.51 4.37 -25.70
C ARG A 187 13.73 3.06 -25.76
N LEU A 188 13.81 2.25 -24.70
CA LEU A 188 13.02 1.03 -24.60
C LEU A 188 11.53 1.35 -24.62
N ALA A 189 11.11 2.37 -23.85
CA ALA A 189 9.72 2.79 -23.77
C ALA A 189 9.16 3.30 -25.11
N ASP A 190 9.92 4.17 -25.80
CA ASP A 190 9.55 4.73 -27.10
C ASP A 190 9.44 3.64 -28.17
N ALA A 191 10.40 2.71 -28.23
CA ALA A 191 10.39 1.61 -29.19
C ALA A 191 9.22 0.64 -28.93
N ALA A 192 9.00 0.25 -27.68
CA ALA A 192 7.88 -0.60 -27.28
C ALA A 192 6.52 0.03 -27.61
N LEU A 193 6.38 1.35 -27.42
CA LEU A 193 5.16 2.08 -27.77
C LEU A 193 4.80 1.94 -29.26
N GLN A 194 5.80 2.09 -30.14
CA GLN A 194 5.59 2.00 -31.59
C GLN A 194 5.33 0.56 -32.06
N LEU A 195 5.75 -0.43 -31.28
CA LEU A 195 5.48 -1.85 -31.51
C LEU A 195 4.10 -2.29 -30.98
N GLY A 196 3.34 -1.41 -30.32
CA GLY A 196 2.07 -1.77 -29.67
C GLY A 196 2.25 -2.58 -28.37
N GLU A 197 3.46 -2.62 -27.81
CA GLU A 197 3.76 -3.28 -26.54
C GLU A 197 3.52 -2.30 -25.37
N PHE A 198 2.27 -1.88 -25.20
CA PHE A 198 1.91 -0.78 -24.31
C PHE A 198 2.27 -1.02 -22.85
N LYS A 199 2.24 -2.27 -22.38
CA LYS A 199 2.66 -2.61 -21.00
C LYS A 199 4.15 -2.45 -20.79
N VAL A 200 4.97 -2.98 -21.70
CA VAL A 200 6.44 -2.81 -21.65
C VAL A 200 6.79 -1.33 -21.71
N SER A 201 6.12 -0.59 -22.59
CA SER A 201 6.28 0.86 -22.73
C SER A 201 5.93 1.61 -21.43
N MET A 202 4.78 1.32 -20.83
CA MET A 202 4.35 1.95 -19.57
C MET A 202 5.35 1.68 -18.44
N LEU A 203 5.75 0.43 -18.24
CA LEU A 203 6.70 0.07 -17.19
C LEU A 203 8.07 0.72 -17.42
N ALA A 204 8.52 0.82 -18.68
CA ALA A 204 9.78 1.46 -19.03
C ALA A 204 9.74 2.99 -18.85
N TYR A 205 8.62 3.66 -19.17
CA TYR A 205 8.46 5.09 -18.86
C TYR A 205 8.45 5.36 -17.35
N ALA A 206 7.90 4.45 -16.54
CA ALA A 206 7.96 4.56 -15.08
C ALA A 206 9.40 4.44 -14.55
N GLN A 207 10.21 3.53 -15.11
CA GLN A 207 11.64 3.45 -14.79
C GLN A 207 12.40 4.70 -15.25
N ALA A 208 12.11 5.21 -16.45
CA ALA A 208 12.68 6.47 -16.93
C ALA A 208 12.30 7.66 -16.04
N TRP A 209 11.06 7.72 -15.55
CA TRP A 209 10.61 8.74 -14.59
C TRP A 209 11.41 8.64 -13.29
N LYS A 210 11.60 7.43 -12.75
CA LYS A 210 12.39 7.21 -11.54
C LYS A 210 13.86 7.63 -11.70
N ALA A 211 14.44 7.37 -12.87
CA ALA A 211 15.81 7.76 -13.21
C ALA A 211 15.92 9.20 -13.75
N SER A 212 14.83 9.98 -13.79
CA SER A 212 14.83 11.32 -14.38
C SER A 212 15.62 12.31 -13.52
N GLU A 213 16.51 13.05 -14.16
CA GLU A 213 17.35 14.06 -13.50
C GLU A 213 16.76 15.48 -13.57
N ASN A 214 15.65 15.67 -14.30
CA ASN A 214 15.00 16.97 -14.46
C ASN A 214 13.49 16.88 -14.69
N ASP A 215 12.80 17.97 -14.37
CA ASP A 215 11.33 18.06 -14.42
C ASP A 215 10.75 17.90 -15.83
N LYS A 216 11.49 18.31 -16.88
CA LYS A 216 11.02 18.18 -18.28
C LYS A 216 10.87 16.72 -18.68
N MET A 217 11.83 15.88 -18.27
CA MET A 217 11.78 14.45 -18.53
C MET A 217 10.66 13.79 -17.74
N SER A 218 10.52 14.13 -16.45
CA SER A 218 9.45 13.62 -15.58
C SER A 218 8.06 13.99 -16.10
N ALA A 219 7.87 15.22 -16.57
CA ALA A 219 6.60 15.65 -17.18
C ALA A 219 6.32 14.91 -18.51
N TYR A 220 7.35 14.68 -19.32
CA TYR A 220 7.23 13.91 -20.56
C TYR A 220 6.83 12.46 -20.28
N THR A 221 7.52 11.78 -19.35
CA THR A 221 7.24 10.38 -19.02
C THR A 221 5.83 10.21 -18.43
N LEU A 222 5.35 11.13 -17.57
CA LEU A 222 3.96 11.12 -17.08
C LEU A 222 2.94 11.25 -18.22
N LYS A 223 3.17 12.18 -19.17
CA LYS A 223 2.32 12.31 -20.35
C LYS A 223 2.28 11.01 -21.16
N MET A 224 3.43 10.35 -21.31
CA MET A 224 3.51 9.09 -22.07
C MET A 224 2.91 7.91 -21.31
N LEU A 225 3.03 7.85 -19.99
CA LEU A 225 2.31 6.87 -19.15
C LEU A 225 0.80 6.97 -19.35
N HIS A 226 0.24 8.19 -19.36
CA HIS A 226 -1.17 8.40 -19.71
C HIS A 226 -1.49 7.94 -21.13
N LYS A 227 -0.62 8.20 -22.11
CA LYS A 227 -0.81 7.65 -23.46
C LYS A 227 -0.82 6.13 -23.49
N CYS A 228 0.01 5.44 -22.70
CA CYS A 228 -0.05 3.97 -22.62
C CYS A 228 -1.34 3.49 -21.96
N SER A 229 -1.89 4.25 -21.02
CA SER A 229 -3.09 3.85 -20.25
C SER A 229 -4.36 3.71 -21.09
N THR A 230 -4.34 4.17 -22.35
CA THR A 230 -5.44 3.96 -23.29
C THR A 230 -5.59 2.51 -23.72
N ASP A 231 -4.50 1.74 -23.66
CA ASP A 231 -4.41 0.37 -24.18
C ASP A 231 -3.99 -0.66 -23.12
N THR A 232 -3.44 -0.21 -21.98
CA THR A 232 -3.08 -1.08 -20.86
C THR A 232 -3.48 -0.49 -19.51
N GLU A 233 -3.70 -1.34 -18.50
CA GLU A 233 -4.05 -0.90 -17.14
C GLU A 233 -2.81 -0.33 -16.41
N TRP A 234 -3.03 0.54 -15.43
CA TRP A 234 -1.95 1.17 -14.67
C TRP A 234 -1.09 0.19 -13.87
N GLY A 235 0.22 0.46 -13.84
CA GLY A 235 1.18 -0.28 -13.03
C GLY A 235 1.34 -1.74 -13.45
N HIS A 236 1.42 -2.62 -12.45
CA HIS A 236 1.75 -4.04 -12.62
C HIS A 236 0.54 -4.94 -12.86
N LEU A 237 -0.59 -4.37 -13.27
CA LEU A 237 -1.77 -5.12 -13.65
C LEU A 237 -1.63 -5.59 -15.10
N LEU A 238 -1.41 -6.89 -15.28
CA LEU A 238 -1.05 -7.53 -16.54
C LEU A 238 -2.27 -8.24 -17.14
N GLN A 239 -2.52 -7.97 -18.41
CA GLN A 239 -3.39 -8.78 -19.28
C GLN A 239 -2.63 -10.02 -19.77
N GLU A 240 -3.34 -11.05 -20.20
CA GLU A 240 -2.73 -12.32 -20.62
C GLU A 240 -1.72 -12.15 -21.78
N GLU A 241 -2.07 -11.32 -22.76
CA GLU A 241 -1.26 -11.05 -23.94
C GLU A 241 -0.02 -10.19 -23.62
N GLU A 242 -0.08 -9.40 -22.54
CA GLU A 242 1.04 -8.57 -22.08
C GLU A 242 2.14 -9.41 -21.41
N LEU A 243 1.81 -10.61 -20.90
CA LEU A 243 2.79 -11.53 -20.36
C LEU A 243 3.77 -11.97 -21.45
N THR A 244 3.27 -12.30 -22.64
CA THR A 244 4.09 -12.66 -23.80
C THR A 244 4.98 -11.50 -24.26
N GLN A 245 4.49 -10.25 -24.17
CA GLN A 245 5.31 -9.07 -24.50
C GLN A 245 6.51 -8.93 -23.57
N LEU A 246 6.31 -9.19 -22.27
CA LEU A 246 7.36 -9.16 -21.26
C LEU A 246 8.39 -10.29 -21.45
N GLU A 247 8.01 -11.42 -22.05
CA GLU A 247 8.95 -12.49 -22.41
C GLU A 247 9.94 -12.05 -23.49
N GLY A 248 9.55 -11.12 -24.36
CA GLY A 248 10.42 -10.48 -25.36
C GLY A 248 11.43 -9.47 -24.80
N VAL A 249 11.48 -9.31 -23.47
CA VAL A 249 12.46 -8.48 -22.76
C VAL A 249 13.39 -9.39 -21.94
N SER A 250 14.69 -9.06 -21.91
CA SER A 250 15.68 -9.81 -21.17
C SER A 250 15.29 -9.98 -19.70
N LYS A 251 15.61 -11.14 -19.10
CA LYS A 251 15.18 -11.48 -17.73
C LYS A 251 15.60 -10.43 -16.70
N GLN A 252 16.81 -9.88 -16.82
CA GLN A 252 17.34 -8.88 -15.88
C GLN A 252 16.58 -7.54 -15.98
N ILE A 253 16.27 -7.10 -17.20
CA ILE A 253 15.50 -5.88 -17.43
C ILE A 253 14.05 -6.08 -16.99
N ARG A 254 13.45 -7.25 -17.30
CA ARG A 254 12.09 -7.59 -16.88
C ARG A 254 11.95 -7.57 -15.36
N GLN A 255 12.93 -8.06 -14.60
CA GLN A 255 12.90 -7.99 -13.13
C GLN A 255 12.81 -6.54 -12.64
N ARG A 256 13.50 -5.60 -13.29
CA ARG A 256 13.44 -4.17 -12.98
C ARG A 256 12.12 -3.54 -13.40
N LEU A 257 11.61 -3.85 -14.60
CA LEU A 257 10.30 -3.39 -15.06
C LEU A 257 9.16 -3.75 -14.10
N LEU A 258 9.26 -4.91 -13.44
CA LEU A 258 8.27 -5.42 -12.49
C LEU A 258 8.52 -4.98 -11.03
N THR A 259 9.42 -4.02 -10.81
CA THR A 259 9.61 -3.45 -9.46
C THR A 259 8.44 -2.53 -9.09
N PRO A 260 7.85 -2.66 -7.88
CA PRO A 260 6.76 -1.82 -7.43
C PRO A 260 7.06 -0.33 -7.59
N TRP A 261 6.07 0.44 -8.07
CA TRP A 261 6.23 1.86 -8.29
C TRP A 261 6.24 2.62 -6.96
N PRO A 262 7.11 3.63 -6.78
CA PRO A 262 7.14 4.42 -5.55
C PRO A 262 5.84 5.24 -5.38
N ASN A 263 5.52 5.60 -4.13
CA ASN A 263 4.26 6.28 -3.81
C ASN A 263 4.13 7.65 -4.49
N ASN A 264 5.22 8.41 -4.59
CA ASN A 264 5.25 9.72 -5.26
C ASN A 264 4.86 9.64 -6.76
N LEU A 265 5.24 8.57 -7.46
CA LEU A 265 4.81 8.33 -8.83
C LEU A 265 3.30 8.00 -8.89
N ARG A 266 2.81 7.15 -7.98
CA ARG A 266 1.37 6.82 -7.92
C ARG A 266 0.51 8.04 -7.62
N GLU A 267 0.98 8.91 -6.73
CA GLU A 267 0.33 10.19 -6.41
C GLU A 267 0.35 11.13 -7.61
N SER A 268 1.52 11.31 -8.25
CA SER A 268 1.63 12.11 -9.48
C SER A 268 0.67 11.64 -10.56
N ILE A 269 0.47 10.32 -10.71
CA ILE A 269 -0.47 9.75 -11.68
C ILE A 269 -1.93 10.00 -11.26
N ALA A 270 -2.27 9.82 -9.99
CA ALA A 270 -3.62 10.10 -9.49
C ALA A 270 -3.99 11.57 -9.66
N ASP A 271 -3.03 12.48 -9.46
CA ASP A 271 -3.22 13.93 -9.53
C ASP A 271 -3.31 14.46 -10.97
N MET A 272 -2.92 13.67 -11.98
CA MET A 272 -3.14 14.04 -13.38
C MET A 272 -4.64 14.21 -13.71
N GLY A 273 -5.53 13.58 -12.93
CA GLY A 273 -6.98 13.71 -13.09
C GLY A 273 -7.53 13.27 -14.44
N VAL A 274 -6.78 12.41 -15.14
CA VAL A 274 -7.13 11.95 -16.48
C VAL A 274 -8.19 10.84 -16.43
N PRO A 275 -9.27 10.96 -17.23
CA PRO A 275 -10.30 9.94 -17.29
C PRO A 275 -9.71 8.65 -17.90
N PRO A 276 -9.91 7.47 -17.27
CA PRO A 276 -9.56 6.21 -17.90
C PRO A 276 -10.39 6.04 -19.18
N SER A 277 -9.75 5.52 -20.24
CA SER A 277 -10.41 5.24 -21.52
C SER A 277 -10.39 3.77 -21.91
N LEU A 278 -9.46 2.98 -21.33
CA LEU A 278 -9.37 1.55 -21.59
C LEU A 278 -10.66 0.84 -21.15
N CYS A 279 -11.28 0.13 -22.08
CA CYS A 279 -12.44 -0.73 -21.83
C CYS A 279 -11.96 -2.18 -21.69
N LEU A 280 -12.28 -2.83 -20.57
CA LEU A 280 -12.03 -4.26 -20.37
C LEU A 280 -13.34 -5.02 -20.15
N GLU A 281 -13.50 -6.13 -20.86
CA GLU A 281 -14.64 -7.02 -20.70
C GLU A 281 -14.67 -7.66 -19.30
N PRO A 282 -15.84 -7.83 -18.67
CA PRO A 282 -15.94 -8.34 -17.29
C PRO A 282 -15.33 -9.72 -17.05
N ARG A 283 -15.18 -10.54 -18.11
CA ARG A 283 -14.59 -11.88 -18.02
C ARG A 283 -13.07 -11.89 -18.16
N ARG A 284 -12.47 -10.79 -18.62
CA ARG A 284 -11.02 -10.69 -18.77
C ARG A 284 -10.39 -10.55 -17.38
N HIS A 285 -9.46 -11.44 -17.08
CA HIS A 285 -8.73 -11.41 -15.82
C HIS A 285 -7.50 -10.52 -15.95
N LEU A 286 -7.20 -9.80 -14.88
CA LEU A 286 -5.91 -9.13 -14.70
C LEU A 286 -5.08 -9.95 -13.72
N SER A 287 -3.77 -9.92 -13.91
CA SER A 287 -2.83 -10.61 -13.04
C SER A 287 -1.73 -9.68 -12.54
N ILE A 288 -1.06 -10.04 -11.46
CA ILE A 288 0.09 -9.31 -10.93
C ILE A 288 1.30 -10.23 -10.79
N PRO A 289 2.53 -9.68 -10.80
CA PRO A 289 3.71 -10.42 -10.37
C PRO A 289 3.55 -10.92 -8.93
N ASP A 290 3.93 -12.17 -8.69
CA ASP A 290 3.93 -12.84 -7.39
C ASP A 290 5.24 -13.62 -7.22
N SER A 291 5.59 -13.96 -5.98
CA SER A 291 6.77 -14.75 -5.60
C SER A 291 6.93 -16.08 -6.36
N ILE A 292 5.82 -16.68 -6.82
CA ILE A 292 5.78 -17.97 -7.54
C ILE A 292 5.50 -17.76 -9.05
N GLY A 293 5.54 -16.51 -9.55
CA GLY A 293 5.29 -16.17 -10.94
C GLY A 293 4.24 -15.09 -11.08
N VAL A 294 3.02 -15.46 -11.47
CA VAL A 294 1.92 -14.53 -11.76
C VAL A 294 0.66 -14.97 -11.00
N PHE A 295 -0.02 -14.01 -10.37
CA PHE A 295 -1.25 -14.24 -9.62
C PHE A 295 -2.44 -13.57 -10.28
N SER A 296 -3.47 -14.36 -10.62
CA SER A 296 -4.70 -13.85 -11.24
C SER A 296 -5.68 -13.31 -10.21
N LEU A 297 -6.08 -12.05 -10.38
CA LEU A 297 -7.05 -11.38 -9.54
C LEU A 297 -8.48 -11.87 -9.80
N PRO A 298 -9.42 -11.64 -8.86
CA PRO A 298 -10.83 -11.72 -9.14
C PRO A 298 -11.22 -10.85 -10.34
N ARG A 299 -12.35 -11.21 -10.95
CA ARG A 299 -12.77 -10.64 -12.23
C ARG A 299 -13.08 -9.15 -12.11
N PHE A 300 -13.01 -8.50 -13.27
CA PHE A 300 -13.56 -7.17 -13.47
C PHE A 300 -12.94 -6.10 -12.56
N PHE A 301 -11.66 -6.24 -12.22
CA PHE A 301 -10.87 -5.19 -11.58
C PHE A 301 -10.66 -4.03 -12.57
N ARG A 302 -10.90 -2.79 -12.14
CA ARG A 302 -10.46 -1.56 -12.84
C ARG A 302 -10.16 -0.45 -11.85
N TRP A 303 -9.19 0.39 -12.17
CA TRP A 303 -9.08 1.71 -11.56
C TRP A 303 -10.15 2.66 -12.13
N LEU A 304 -10.91 3.32 -11.25
CA LEU A 304 -11.68 4.52 -11.60
C LEU A 304 -10.82 5.77 -11.47
N VAL A 305 -10.07 5.83 -10.38
CA VAL A 305 -9.02 6.83 -10.14
C VAL A 305 -7.74 6.02 -9.89
N PRO A 306 -6.72 6.12 -10.77
CA PRO A 306 -5.51 5.31 -10.67
C PRO A 306 -4.90 5.38 -9.26
N PHE A 307 -4.61 4.21 -8.69
CA PHE A 307 -4.03 4.06 -7.34
C PHE A 307 -4.84 4.71 -6.20
N LYS A 308 -6.11 5.04 -6.39
CA LYS A 308 -6.97 5.61 -5.34
C LYS A 308 -8.29 4.86 -5.21
N ILE A 309 -9.02 4.68 -6.31
CA ILE A 309 -10.34 4.03 -6.29
C ILE A 309 -10.40 2.93 -7.34
N ALA A 310 -10.63 1.70 -6.89
CA ALA A 310 -10.81 0.55 -7.75
C ALA A 310 -12.19 -0.10 -7.57
N VAL A 311 -12.65 -0.83 -8.58
CA VAL A 311 -13.88 -1.64 -8.52
C VAL A 311 -13.59 -3.05 -9.03
N MET A 312 -14.09 -4.08 -8.35
CA MET A 312 -13.89 -5.50 -8.70
C MET A 312 -15.09 -6.38 -8.30
N SER A 313 -15.14 -7.61 -8.78
CA SER A 313 -15.98 -8.66 -8.20
C SER A 313 -15.49 -9.11 -6.81
N THR A 314 -16.29 -9.89 -6.10
CA THR A 314 -15.96 -10.39 -4.76
C THR A 314 -14.60 -11.13 -4.68
N PRO A 315 -13.73 -10.78 -3.71
CA PRO A 315 -12.57 -11.58 -3.34
C PRO A 315 -12.94 -13.01 -2.94
N ARG A 316 -12.14 -13.99 -3.35
CA ARG A 316 -12.44 -15.42 -3.20
C ARG A 316 -11.86 -16.01 -1.91
N ASN A 317 -10.74 -15.46 -1.43
CA ASN A 317 -10.00 -15.96 -0.27
C ASN A 317 -8.97 -14.92 0.24
N GLY A 318 -8.30 -15.22 1.35
CA GLY A 318 -7.27 -14.34 1.92
C GLY A 318 -6.03 -14.13 1.05
N ARG A 319 -5.76 -14.98 0.04
CA ARG A 319 -4.66 -14.72 -0.92
C ARG A 319 -5.03 -13.57 -1.86
N ASP A 320 -6.29 -13.42 -2.24
CA ASP A 320 -6.75 -12.26 -3.00
C ASP A 320 -6.56 -10.97 -2.19
N ILE A 321 -6.87 -10.98 -0.89
CA ILE A 321 -6.68 -9.82 0.01
C ILE A 321 -5.19 -9.45 0.15
N ARG A 322 -4.30 -10.45 0.24
CA ARG A 322 -2.84 -10.23 0.22
C ARG A 322 -2.34 -9.68 -1.12
N ALA A 323 -2.88 -10.14 -2.24
CA ALA A 323 -2.55 -9.62 -3.55
C ALA A 323 -2.98 -8.15 -3.72
N LEU A 324 -4.19 -7.80 -3.26
CA LEU A 324 -4.71 -6.44 -3.29
C LEU A 324 -3.88 -5.46 -2.45
N SER A 325 -3.40 -5.90 -1.28
CA SER A 325 -2.55 -5.12 -0.39
C SER A 325 -1.06 -5.18 -0.70
N SER A 326 -0.67 -5.97 -1.71
CA SER A 326 0.72 -6.07 -2.15
C SER A 326 1.23 -4.73 -2.69
N ASP A 327 2.55 -4.56 -2.67
CA ASP A 327 3.17 -3.35 -3.20
C ASP A 327 2.84 -3.15 -4.69
N SER A 328 2.48 -4.20 -5.45
CA SER A 328 2.04 -4.08 -6.85
C SER A 328 0.74 -3.28 -7.03
N ILE A 329 -0.19 -3.32 -6.07
CA ILE A 329 -1.52 -2.70 -6.16
C ILE A 329 -1.73 -1.65 -5.07
N GLY A 330 -1.51 -2.01 -3.80
CA GLY A 330 -1.53 -1.11 -2.65
C GLY A 330 -2.90 -0.74 -2.09
N ILE A 331 -3.95 -1.56 -2.27
CA ILE A 331 -5.26 -1.33 -1.64
C ILE A 331 -5.13 -1.38 -0.12
N LYS A 332 -5.64 -0.36 0.58
CA LYS A 332 -5.71 -0.28 2.05
C LYS A 332 -7.08 -0.59 2.61
N THR A 333 -8.15 -0.36 1.84
CA THR A 333 -9.52 -0.59 2.32
C THR A 333 -10.33 -1.35 1.28
N VAL A 334 -10.99 -2.43 1.70
CA VAL A 334 -12.00 -3.12 0.91
C VAL A 334 -13.38 -2.71 1.41
N LEU A 335 -14.22 -2.17 0.54
CA LEU A 335 -15.62 -1.84 0.82
C LEU A 335 -16.50 -3.00 0.33
N THR A 336 -16.97 -3.81 1.27
CA THR A 336 -17.84 -4.98 1.01
C THR A 336 -19.30 -4.58 1.01
N LEU A 337 -19.94 -4.71 -0.16
CA LEU A 337 -21.36 -4.37 -0.36
C LEU A 337 -22.31 -5.59 -0.31
N THR A 338 -21.79 -6.81 -0.22
CA THR A 338 -22.56 -8.05 -0.25
C THR A 338 -23.22 -8.35 1.10
N GLU A 339 -24.46 -7.87 1.30
CA GLU A 339 -25.26 -8.14 2.51
C GLU A 339 -25.32 -9.65 2.85
N GLU A 340 -25.43 -10.48 1.82
CA GLU A 340 -25.71 -11.91 1.92
C GLU A 340 -24.47 -12.75 2.23
N GLU A 341 -23.29 -12.26 1.83
CA GLU A 341 -22.01 -12.98 1.94
C GLU A 341 -20.90 -11.99 2.32
N PRO A 342 -20.74 -11.68 3.63
CA PRO A 342 -19.63 -10.86 4.12
C PRO A 342 -18.28 -11.59 3.99
N LEU A 343 -17.19 -10.84 3.84
CA LEU A 343 -15.83 -11.41 3.81
C LEU A 343 -15.35 -11.81 5.21
N ASP A 344 -14.56 -12.89 5.27
CA ASP A 344 -13.96 -13.38 6.51
C ASP A 344 -12.94 -12.38 7.07
N GLN A 345 -13.11 -11.99 8.33
CA GLN A 345 -12.25 -11.01 9.00
C GLN A 345 -10.80 -11.51 9.18
N SER A 346 -10.58 -12.82 9.20
CA SER A 346 -9.23 -13.41 9.30
C SER A 346 -8.35 -13.15 8.06
N TRP A 347 -8.94 -12.71 6.95
CA TRP A 347 -8.20 -12.40 5.72
C TRP A 347 -7.49 -11.05 5.75
N PHE A 348 -7.82 -10.19 6.72
CA PHE A 348 -7.37 -8.80 6.82
C PHE A 348 -6.30 -8.62 7.89
N ASN A 349 -5.45 -7.61 7.74
CA ASN A 349 -4.31 -7.34 8.64
C ASN A 349 -4.08 -5.83 8.81
N THR A 350 -2.91 -5.43 9.31
CA THR A 350 -2.57 -4.02 9.54
C THR A 350 -2.42 -3.20 8.25
N ARG A 351 -2.14 -3.83 7.11
CA ARG A 351 -1.99 -3.16 5.80
C ARG A 351 -3.32 -2.95 5.07
N ILE A 352 -4.31 -3.81 5.31
CA ILE A 352 -5.60 -3.78 4.60
C ILE A 352 -6.76 -4.10 5.53
N LYS A 353 -7.77 -3.22 5.57
CA LYS A 353 -8.98 -3.34 6.39
C LYS A 353 -10.21 -3.60 5.54
N ASN A 354 -11.23 -4.21 6.14
CA ASN A 354 -12.55 -4.38 5.55
C ASN A 354 -13.55 -3.39 6.16
N VAL A 355 -14.36 -2.76 5.32
CA VAL A 355 -15.54 -1.98 5.75
C VAL A 355 -16.78 -2.61 5.12
N PHE A 356 -17.70 -3.05 5.97
CA PHE A 356 -18.93 -3.71 5.53
C PHE A 356 -20.09 -2.69 5.45
N LEU A 357 -20.65 -2.54 4.25
CA LEU A 357 -21.80 -1.67 3.95
C LEU A 357 -22.87 -2.51 3.23
N PRO A 358 -23.73 -3.24 3.97
CA PRO A 358 -24.64 -4.23 3.40
C PRO A 358 -25.68 -3.55 2.49
N ILE A 359 -25.68 -3.93 1.21
CA ILE A 359 -26.72 -3.53 0.27
C ILE A 359 -27.32 -4.80 -0.32
N ARG A 360 -28.65 -4.91 -0.32
CA ARG A 360 -29.36 -6.08 -0.86
C ARG A 360 -29.08 -6.29 -2.33
N ASN A 361 -28.96 -7.55 -2.75
CA ASN A 361 -28.73 -7.91 -4.14
C ASN A 361 -29.79 -7.30 -5.10
N TYR A 362 -29.33 -6.78 -6.24
CA TYR A 362 -30.12 -6.04 -7.26
C TYR A 362 -30.71 -4.68 -6.85
N TYR A 363 -30.58 -4.25 -5.59
CA TYR A 363 -31.03 -2.94 -5.14
C TYR A 363 -29.89 -1.90 -5.18
N PRO A 364 -30.21 -0.59 -5.29
CA PRO A 364 -29.27 0.48 -5.00
C PRO A 364 -29.04 0.65 -3.49
N PRO A 365 -27.99 1.37 -3.07
CA PRO A 365 -27.88 1.87 -1.69
C PRO A 365 -29.01 2.87 -1.36
N SER A 366 -29.18 3.16 -0.07
CA SER A 366 -29.90 4.37 0.38
C SER A 366 -29.03 5.63 0.23
N ILE A 367 -29.64 6.82 0.41
CA ILE A 367 -28.88 8.10 0.38
C ILE A 367 -27.82 8.10 1.48
N GLU A 368 -28.20 7.63 2.66
CA GLU A 368 -27.35 7.59 3.84
C GLU A 368 -26.22 6.56 3.68
N GLN A 369 -26.50 5.41 3.08
CA GLN A 369 -25.45 4.44 2.73
C GLN A 369 -24.46 5.01 1.71
N MET A 370 -24.94 5.76 0.72
CA MET A 370 -24.07 6.43 -0.25
C MET A 370 -23.22 7.51 0.42
N ASP A 371 -23.78 8.27 1.36
CA ASP A 371 -23.02 9.27 2.14
C ASP A 371 -21.92 8.60 3.00
N ILE A 372 -22.19 7.44 3.60
CA ILE A 372 -21.17 6.63 4.29
C ILE A 372 -20.07 6.17 3.32
N ALA A 373 -20.47 5.64 2.15
CA ALA A 373 -19.52 5.23 1.12
C ALA A 373 -18.63 6.40 0.68
N MET A 374 -19.20 7.59 0.45
CA MET A 374 -18.41 8.77 0.09
C MET A 374 -17.42 9.18 1.16
N ARG A 375 -17.75 9.08 2.46
CA ARG A 375 -16.78 9.35 3.54
C ARG A 375 -15.57 8.42 3.45
N ILE A 376 -15.78 7.14 3.17
CA ILE A 376 -14.69 6.14 3.03
C ILE A 376 -13.87 6.41 1.76
N LEU A 377 -14.52 6.73 0.65
CA LEU A 377 -13.88 6.95 -0.65
C LEU A 377 -13.11 8.28 -0.74
N THR A 378 -13.24 9.15 0.25
CA THR A 378 -12.60 10.47 0.30
C THR A 378 -11.67 10.65 1.50
N ASP A 379 -11.63 9.67 2.38
CA ASP A 379 -10.71 9.63 3.52
C ASP A 379 -9.31 9.15 3.08
N GLU A 380 -8.31 10.03 3.19
CA GLU A 380 -6.91 9.72 2.82
C GLU A 380 -6.32 8.55 3.63
N GLU A 381 -6.78 8.32 4.87
CA GLU A 381 -6.35 7.14 5.64
C GLU A 381 -6.91 5.84 5.07
N SER A 382 -8.07 5.90 4.43
CA SER A 382 -8.73 4.75 3.81
C SER A 382 -8.26 4.49 2.38
N LEU A 383 -7.72 5.50 1.69
CA LEU A 383 -7.20 5.38 0.33
C LEU A 383 -5.87 4.60 0.26
N PRO A 384 -5.68 3.71 -0.73
CA PRO A 384 -6.60 3.38 -1.82
C PRO A 384 -7.73 2.42 -1.41
N VAL A 385 -8.93 2.64 -1.94
CA VAL A 385 -10.15 1.86 -1.65
C VAL A 385 -10.54 1.00 -2.84
N LEU A 386 -10.86 -0.27 -2.57
CA LEU A 386 -11.50 -1.18 -3.51
C LEU A 386 -12.99 -1.34 -3.16
N ILE A 387 -13.87 -1.03 -4.11
CA ILE A 387 -15.31 -1.28 -4.00
C ILE A 387 -15.62 -2.65 -4.62
N HIS A 388 -16.32 -3.52 -3.91
CA HIS A 388 -16.82 -4.76 -4.51
C HIS A 388 -18.26 -5.10 -4.13
N CYS A 389 -18.88 -5.88 -5.02
CA CYS A 389 -20.08 -6.66 -4.72
C CYS A 389 -19.92 -8.04 -5.39
N GLY A 390 -20.96 -8.89 -5.39
CA GLY A 390 -20.89 -10.24 -5.99
C GLY A 390 -20.23 -10.26 -7.38
N GLY A 391 -20.85 -9.60 -8.37
CA GLY A 391 -20.30 -9.49 -9.73
C GLY A 391 -19.46 -8.23 -10.01
N GLY A 392 -19.37 -7.29 -9.06
CA GLY A 392 -18.73 -5.98 -9.29
C GLY A 392 -19.47 -5.08 -10.29
N LYS A 393 -20.80 -5.29 -10.48
CA LYS A 393 -21.64 -4.67 -11.52
C LYS A 393 -22.74 -3.75 -10.97
N GLY A 394 -23.76 -4.30 -10.31
CA GLY A 394 -24.92 -3.53 -9.83
C GLY A 394 -24.57 -2.61 -8.67
N ARG A 395 -24.56 -3.12 -7.44
CA ARG A 395 -24.26 -2.36 -6.21
C ARG A 395 -22.95 -1.56 -6.30
N ALA A 396 -21.87 -2.22 -6.70
CA ALA A 396 -20.56 -1.58 -6.86
C ALA A 396 -20.57 -0.53 -7.99
N GLY A 397 -21.28 -0.78 -9.09
CA GLY A 397 -21.45 0.19 -10.17
C GLY A 397 -22.27 1.41 -9.75
N SER A 398 -23.28 1.24 -8.90
CA SER A 398 -24.05 2.38 -8.34
C SER A 398 -23.17 3.30 -7.50
N ILE A 399 -22.35 2.72 -6.60
CA ILE A 399 -21.40 3.50 -5.79
C ILE A 399 -20.37 4.18 -6.70
N ALA A 400 -19.80 3.46 -7.68
CA ALA A 400 -18.85 3.98 -8.64
C ALA A 400 -19.40 5.16 -9.46
N ALA A 401 -20.62 5.03 -9.98
CA ALA A 401 -21.27 6.08 -10.76
C ALA A 401 -21.59 7.31 -9.90
N CYS A 402 -22.05 7.11 -8.66
CA CYS A 402 -22.26 8.23 -7.72
C CYS A 402 -20.94 8.94 -7.40
N TYR A 403 -19.86 8.19 -7.13
CA TYR A 403 -18.53 8.78 -6.93
C TYR A 403 -18.11 9.61 -8.15
N MET A 404 -18.24 9.06 -9.36
CA MET A 404 -17.88 9.74 -10.61
C MET A 404 -18.74 10.99 -10.85
N ALA A 405 -20.04 10.93 -10.56
CA ALA A 405 -20.93 12.08 -10.67
C ALA A 405 -20.51 13.21 -9.73
N ALA A 406 -20.11 12.87 -8.50
CA ALA A 406 -19.69 13.86 -7.50
C ALA A 406 -18.28 14.41 -7.76
N CYS A 407 -17.30 13.55 -8.06
CA CYS A 407 -15.86 13.87 -7.99
C CYS A 407 -15.13 13.79 -9.34
N GLY A 408 -15.82 13.35 -10.39
CA GLY A 408 -15.18 13.08 -11.68
C GLY A 408 -14.24 11.88 -11.60
N PHE A 409 -13.12 11.98 -12.32
CA PHE A 409 -12.02 11.01 -12.28
C PHE A 409 -10.85 11.50 -11.42
N THR A 410 -11.16 12.37 -10.45
CA THR A 410 -10.17 13.02 -9.59
C THR A 410 -10.49 12.76 -8.13
N LYS A 411 -9.56 13.12 -7.24
CA LYS A 411 -9.88 13.25 -5.82
C LYS A 411 -10.84 14.43 -5.63
N PRO A 412 -11.89 14.33 -4.80
CA PRO A 412 -12.74 15.47 -4.51
C PRO A 412 -11.97 16.58 -3.81
N ASN A 413 -12.01 17.78 -4.38
CA ASN A 413 -11.55 18.99 -3.72
C ASN A 413 -12.71 19.58 -2.91
N LEU A 414 -12.71 19.34 -1.59
CA LEU A 414 -13.77 19.77 -0.66
C LEU A 414 -13.56 21.18 -0.09
N GLN A 415 -12.52 21.90 -0.53
CA GLN A 415 -12.15 23.23 0.01
C GLN A 415 -12.77 24.40 -0.77
N SER A 416 -13.61 24.14 -1.77
CA SER A 416 -14.27 25.17 -2.58
C SER A 416 -15.61 25.56 -1.98
N ASP A 417 -15.83 26.86 -1.77
CA ASP A 417 -17.11 27.41 -1.30
C ASP A 417 -18.25 27.17 -2.31
N ASP A 418 -17.92 27.01 -3.60
CA ASP A 418 -18.86 26.71 -4.70
C ASP A 418 -18.80 25.24 -5.15
N TRP A 419 -18.93 24.29 -4.21
CA TRP A 419 -18.87 22.86 -4.56
C TRP A 419 -20.14 22.39 -5.30
N GLN A 420 -19.94 21.71 -6.43
CA GLN A 420 -21.01 21.09 -7.21
C GLN A 420 -20.57 19.73 -7.80
N PRO A 421 -21.52 18.84 -8.14
CA PRO A 421 -21.19 17.57 -8.80
C PRO A 421 -20.40 17.80 -10.09
N ALA A 422 -19.33 17.03 -10.28
CA ALA A 422 -18.45 17.10 -11.46
C ALA A 422 -19.16 16.75 -12.79
N MET A 423 -20.22 15.93 -12.76
CA MET A 423 -21.01 15.62 -13.95
C MET A 423 -22.44 15.18 -13.61
N SER A 424 -23.30 15.13 -14.64
CA SER A 424 -24.68 14.65 -14.47
C SER A 424 -24.73 13.14 -14.15
N ALA A 425 -25.85 12.70 -13.59
CA ALA A 425 -26.10 11.28 -13.39
C ALA A 425 -25.97 10.48 -14.70
N GLN A 426 -26.59 10.97 -15.79
CA GLN A 426 -26.55 10.30 -17.08
C GLN A 426 -25.13 10.19 -17.64
N ASP A 427 -24.33 11.26 -17.54
CA ASP A 427 -22.94 11.24 -17.99
C ASP A 427 -22.10 10.25 -17.19
N SER A 428 -22.30 10.18 -15.87
CA SER A 428 -21.59 9.23 -15.01
C SER A 428 -21.89 7.77 -15.37
N ILE A 429 -23.16 7.46 -15.65
CA ILE A 429 -23.62 6.13 -16.07
C ILE A 429 -23.00 5.76 -17.41
N SER A 430 -23.12 6.65 -18.41
CA SER A 430 -22.59 6.41 -19.76
C SER A 430 -21.08 6.24 -19.75
N LYS A 431 -20.33 7.10 -19.04
CA LYS A 431 -18.87 7.00 -18.93
C LYS A 431 -18.42 5.75 -18.19
N LEU A 432 -19.09 5.37 -17.10
CA LEU A 432 -18.77 4.15 -16.37
C LEU A 432 -18.98 2.91 -17.26
N ARG A 433 -20.09 2.86 -18.00
CA ARG A 433 -20.38 1.76 -18.94
C ARG A 433 -19.38 1.68 -20.10
N ALA A 434 -18.84 2.82 -20.54
CA ALA A 434 -17.82 2.86 -21.60
C ALA A 434 -16.50 2.19 -21.19
N ILE A 435 -16.10 2.31 -19.93
CA ILE A 435 -14.85 1.69 -19.41
C ILE A 435 -15.08 0.34 -18.71
N ARG A 436 -16.32 0.08 -18.26
CA ARG A 436 -16.74 -1.11 -17.50
C ARG A 436 -18.12 -1.60 -17.98
N PRO A 437 -18.19 -2.29 -19.13
CA PRO A 437 -19.45 -2.77 -19.70
C PRO A 437 -20.27 -3.62 -18.72
N GLY A 438 -21.57 -3.35 -18.67
CA GLY A 438 -22.50 -4.04 -17.77
C GLY A 438 -22.49 -3.56 -16.31
N SER A 439 -21.79 -2.46 -16.00
CA SER A 439 -21.99 -1.76 -14.71
C SER A 439 -23.39 -1.13 -14.66
N ILE A 440 -24.01 -1.19 -13.47
CA ILE A 440 -25.40 -0.79 -13.21
C ILE A 440 -26.37 -1.70 -13.95
N GLU A 441 -27.05 -2.58 -13.21
CA GLU A 441 -27.79 -3.73 -13.72
C GLU A 441 -29.31 -3.51 -13.75
N THR A 442 -29.83 -2.56 -12.97
CA THR A 442 -31.29 -2.35 -12.83
C THR A 442 -31.70 -0.89 -12.99
N GLU A 443 -32.91 -0.66 -13.49
CA GLU A 443 -33.50 0.69 -13.63
C GLU A 443 -33.56 1.42 -12.28
N GLN A 444 -33.86 0.70 -11.19
CA GLN A 444 -33.88 1.27 -9.84
C GLN A 444 -32.51 1.84 -9.42
N GLN A 445 -31.41 1.25 -9.90
CA GLN A 445 -30.06 1.78 -9.66
C GLN A 445 -29.82 3.08 -10.45
N GLU A 446 -30.26 3.17 -11.70
CA GLU A 446 -30.16 4.40 -12.50
C GLU A 446 -30.98 5.55 -11.90
N VAL A 447 -32.22 5.25 -11.50
CA VAL A 447 -33.12 6.19 -10.81
C VAL A 447 -32.49 6.67 -9.50
N PHE A 448 -31.87 5.76 -8.75
CA PHE A 448 -31.17 6.12 -7.51
C PHE A 448 -30.02 7.09 -7.75
N ILE A 449 -29.16 6.84 -8.75
CA ILE A 449 -28.02 7.72 -9.07
C ILE A 449 -28.54 9.14 -9.36
N SER A 450 -29.60 9.26 -10.16
CA SER A 450 -30.26 10.53 -10.47
C SER A 450 -30.82 11.22 -9.22
N LYS A 451 -31.46 10.45 -8.33
CA LYS A 451 -31.98 10.94 -7.05
C LYS A 451 -30.87 11.46 -6.14
N TRP A 452 -29.78 10.72 -5.97
CA TRP A 452 -28.67 11.12 -5.09
C TRP A 452 -27.90 12.33 -5.64
N VAL A 453 -27.64 12.39 -6.96
CA VAL A 453 -27.07 13.59 -7.59
C VAL A 453 -27.96 14.81 -7.39
N SER A 454 -29.29 14.65 -7.48
CA SER A 454 -30.23 15.73 -7.17
C SER A 454 -30.16 16.19 -5.71
N VAL A 455 -29.87 15.29 -4.76
CA VAL A 455 -29.63 15.64 -3.35
C VAL A 455 -28.36 16.49 -3.23
N LEU A 456 -27.28 16.11 -3.92
CA LEU A 456 -26.03 16.89 -3.95
C LEU A 456 -26.26 18.33 -4.45
N TRP A 457 -26.96 18.48 -5.58
CA TRP A 457 -27.31 19.81 -6.12
C TRP A 457 -28.10 20.66 -5.13
N LYS A 458 -29.06 20.07 -4.42
CA LYS A 458 -29.88 20.78 -3.43
C LYS A 458 -29.08 21.20 -2.20
N ARG A 459 -28.16 20.34 -1.72
CA ARG A 459 -27.38 20.61 -0.50
C ARG A 459 -26.09 21.38 -0.76
N GLN A 460 -25.66 21.52 -2.01
CA GLN A 460 -24.40 22.18 -2.44
C GLN A 460 -23.18 21.71 -1.64
N SER A 461 -23.17 20.42 -1.27
CA SER A 461 -22.12 19.83 -0.44
C SER A 461 -22.06 18.32 -0.69
N LEU A 462 -20.87 17.73 -0.54
CA LEU A 462 -20.71 16.29 -0.62
C LEU A 462 -21.32 15.57 0.57
N PHE A 463 -21.45 16.23 1.73
CA PHE A 463 -21.94 15.62 2.96
C PHE A 463 -23.13 16.40 3.52
N PRO A 464 -24.05 15.72 4.24
CA PRO A 464 -25.07 16.43 5.01
C PRO A 464 -24.41 17.31 6.07
N ALA A 465 -25.10 18.37 6.49
CA ALA A 465 -24.65 19.24 7.57
C ALA A 465 -24.37 18.41 8.84
N ALA A 466 -23.24 18.69 9.48
CA ALA A 466 -22.87 17.99 10.71
C ALA A 466 -23.78 18.45 11.85
N VAL A 467 -24.42 17.50 12.53
CA VAL A 467 -25.14 17.78 13.77
C VAL A 467 -24.10 17.86 14.90
N PRO A 468 -23.99 18.98 15.62
CA PRO A 468 -22.95 19.18 16.61
C PRO A 468 -23.10 18.20 17.80
N GLU A 469 -21.97 17.72 18.29
CA GLU A 469 -21.91 16.92 19.51
C GLU A 469 -22.00 17.82 20.75
N PRO A 470 -22.69 17.41 21.82
CA PRO A 470 -22.77 18.21 23.04
C PRO A 470 -21.38 18.34 23.70
N PRO A 471 -21.12 19.46 24.39
CA PRO A 471 -19.84 19.69 25.06
C PRO A 471 -19.60 18.64 26.17
N ALA A 472 -18.33 18.44 26.53
CA ALA A 472 -17.96 17.56 27.62
C ALA A 472 -18.64 17.99 28.93
N CYS A 473 -19.28 17.03 29.60
CA CYS A 473 -19.95 17.24 30.88
C CYS A 473 -19.71 16.02 31.79
N PRO A 474 -19.75 16.19 33.13
CA PRO A 474 -19.67 15.05 34.04
C PRO A 474 -20.89 14.14 33.89
N LEU A 475 -20.74 12.89 34.36
CA LEU A 475 -21.86 11.97 34.53
C LEU A 475 -22.78 12.49 35.64
N ASP A 476 -24.06 12.66 35.33
CA ASP A 476 -25.06 13.05 36.31
C ASP A 476 -25.62 11.81 37.02
N ILE A 477 -25.61 11.81 38.35
CA ILE A 477 -25.97 10.66 39.18
C ILE A 477 -27.05 11.09 40.16
N THR A 478 -28.25 10.53 39.96
CA THR A 478 -29.36 10.68 40.91
C THR A 478 -29.57 9.38 41.68
N GLY A 479 -29.57 9.42 43.01
CA GLY A 479 -29.70 8.24 43.87
C GLY A 479 -28.37 7.77 44.47
N GLN A 480 -28.26 6.48 44.80
CA GLN A 480 -27.08 5.89 45.45
C GLN A 480 -26.43 4.83 44.56
N LEU A 481 -25.14 5.04 44.24
CA LEU A 481 -24.30 4.13 43.45
C LEU A 481 -23.18 3.53 44.33
N ASP A 482 -23.56 2.91 45.43
CA ASP A 482 -22.68 2.24 46.37
C ASP A 482 -22.82 0.71 46.27
N GLY A 483 -21.70 0.03 46.03
CA GLY A 483 -21.64 -1.44 45.95
C GLY A 483 -21.73 -2.02 44.53
N SER A 484 -22.00 -3.33 44.44
CA SER A 484 -22.03 -4.06 43.17
C SER A 484 -23.38 -3.90 42.46
N VAL A 485 -23.37 -3.34 41.25
CA VAL A 485 -24.52 -3.33 40.34
C VAL A 485 -24.74 -4.74 39.80
N ASP A 486 -25.91 -5.32 40.05
CA ASP A 486 -26.32 -6.65 39.56
C ASP A 486 -27.23 -6.55 38.33
N PHE A 487 -27.96 -5.45 38.14
CA PHE A 487 -28.76 -5.21 36.94
C PHE A 487 -28.61 -3.79 36.41
N LEU A 488 -28.17 -3.66 35.16
CA LEU A 488 -28.00 -2.40 34.44
C LEU A 488 -29.03 -2.33 33.31
N MET A 489 -29.98 -1.41 33.42
CA MET A 489 -30.96 -1.14 32.37
C MET A 489 -30.56 0.10 31.58
N LEU A 490 -30.27 -0.07 30.28
CA LEU A 490 -29.95 1.06 29.40
C LEU A 490 -31.24 1.66 28.84
N ILE A 491 -31.33 2.98 28.77
CA ILE A 491 -32.52 3.71 28.33
C ILE A 491 -32.10 4.80 27.35
N GLY A 492 -32.86 4.95 26.27
CA GLY A 492 -32.62 6.00 25.28
C GLY A 492 -33.01 5.56 23.88
N ILE A 493 -33.21 6.53 22.99
CA ILE A 493 -33.63 6.28 21.61
C ILE A 493 -32.52 5.65 20.75
N PRO A 494 -32.82 5.06 19.57
CA PRO A 494 -31.80 4.57 18.65
C PRO A 494 -30.83 5.69 18.29
N GLY A 495 -29.53 5.38 18.24
CA GLY A 495 -28.49 6.38 17.99
C GLY A 495 -27.88 7.05 19.25
N SER A 496 -28.51 6.91 20.42
CA SER A 496 -28.07 7.60 21.65
C SER A 496 -26.76 7.09 22.27
N GLY A 497 -26.28 5.90 21.88
CA GLY A 497 -24.99 5.34 22.34
C GLY A 497 -25.06 4.16 23.32
N LYS A 498 -26.27 3.67 23.65
CA LYS A 498 -26.49 2.53 24.57
C LYS A 498 -25.60 1.32 24.28
N SER A 499 -25.72 0.76 23.08
CA SER A 499 -24.98 -0.45 22.69
C SER A 499 -23.46 -0.23 22.65
N TRP A 500 -23.00 1.01 22.44
CA TRP A 500 -21.57 1.33 22.50
C TRP A 500 -21.05 1.16 23.94
N VAL A 501 -21.75 1.73 24.92
CA VAL A 501 -21.40 1.55 26.34
C VAL A 501 -21.55 0.10 26.75
N ALA A 502 -22.64 -0.59 26.37
CA ALA A 502 -22.86 -2.00 26.69
C ALA A 502 -21.70 -2.88 26.20
N LYS A 503 -21.33 -2.72 24.93
CA LYS A 503 -20.22 -3.48 24.31
C LYS A 503 -18.87 -3.09 24.91
N SER A 504 -18.68 -1.83 25.30
CA SER A 504 -17.48 -1.36 26.00
C SER A 504 -17.34 -1.95 27.40
N LEU A 505 -18.44 -2.14 28.13
CA LEU A 505 -18.46 -2.84 29.41
C LEU A 505 -18.20 -4.34 29.23
N LEU A 506 -18.89 -4.98 28.28
CA LEU A 506 -18.73 -6.41 27.98
C LEU A 506 -17.31 -6.76 27.53
N ALA A 507 -16.67 -5.89 26.73
CA ALA A 507 -15.31 -6.09 26.28
C ALA A 507 -14.29 -6.06 27.45
N ARG A 508 -14.59 -5.32 28.53
CA ARG A 508 -13.74 -5.20 29.73
C ARG A 508 -14.07 -6.23 30.81
N ASP A 509 -15.33 -6.68 30.89
CA ASP A 509 -15.77 -7.74 31.79
C ASP A 509 -16.63 -8.78 31.05
N PRO A 510 -16.01 -9.82 30.47
CA PRO A 510 -16.72 -10.89 29.76
C PRO A 510 -17.69 -11.71 30.63
N ARG A 511 -17.69 -11.53 31.96
CA ARG A 511 -18.61 -12.21 32.88
C ARG A 511 -20.00 -11.56 32.90
N LEU A 512 -20.15 -10.36 32.32
CA LEU A 512 -21.43 -9.69 32.18
C LEU A 512 -22.36 -10.48 31.26
N THR A 513 -23.58 -10.73 31.73
CA THR A 513 -24.65 -11.22 30.85
C THR A 513 -25.19 -10.05 30.06
N TYR A 514 -25.07 -10.08 28.74
CA TYR A 514 -25.59 -9.04 27.84
C TYR A 514 -26.86 -9.54 27.15
N VAL A 515 -27.95 -8.80 27.31
CA VAL A 515 -29.24 -9.09 26.67
C VAL A 515 -29.65 -7.90 25.82
N SER A 516 -29.84 -8.12 24.53
CA SER A 516 -30.30 -7.10 23.58
C SER A 516 -31.41 -7.64 22.69
N GLN A 517 -32.48 -6.85 22.56
CA GLN A 517 -33.58 -7.17 21.65
C GLN A 517 -33.24 -6.85 20.18
N ASP A 518 -32.15 -6.11 19.92
CA ASP A 518 -31.69 -5.93 18.55
C ASP A 518 -30.98 -7.18 18.01
N GLU A 519 -30.55 -8.07 18.90
CA GLU A 519 -29.86 -9.32 18.57
C GLU A 519 -30.75 -10.57 18.78
N SER A 520 -31.97 -10.39 19.31
CA SER A 520 -32.87 -11.51 19.66
C SER A 520 -34.35 -11.11 19.76
N SER A 521 -35.25 -12.08 19.93
CA SER A 521 -36.67 -11.80 20.16
C SER A 521 -36.93 -11.31 21.58
N ARG A 522 -38.09 -10.67 21.80
CA ARG A 522 -38.52 -10.27 23.15
C ARG A 522 -38.62 -11.47 24.10
N SER A 523 -39.24 -12.57 23.67
CA SER A 523 -39.39 -13.78 24.50
C SER A 523 -38.05 -14.42 24.88
N ALA A 524 -37.07 -14.37 23.98
CA ALA A 524 -35.71 -14.82 24.27
C ALA A 524 -35.02 -13.90 25.28
N CYS A 525 -35.21 -12.58 25.17
CA CYS A 525 -34.72 -11.62 26.16
C CYS A 525 -35.36 -11.87 27.54
N GLU A 526 -36.67 -12.09 27.60
CA GLU A 526 -37.39 -12.41 28.85
C GLU A 526 -36.83 -13.68 29.52
N THR A 527 -36.57 -14.71 28.72
CA THR A 527 -35.95 -15.95 29.18
C THR A 527 -34.52 -15.73 29.68
N ALA A 528 -33.73 -14.90 28.99
CA ALA A 528 -32.35 -14.61 29.36
C ALA A 528 -32.27 -13.79 30.66
N VAL A 529 -33.13 -12.77 30.81
CA VAL A 529 -33.20 -11.94 32.01
C VAL A 529 -33.61 -12.76 33.23
N SER A 530 -34.68 -13.56 33.12
CA SER A 530 -35.18 -14.39 34.23
C SER A 530 -34.20 -15.48 34.68
N ARG A 531 -33.28 -15.92 33.80
CA ARG A 531 -32.28 -16.96 34.10
C ARG A 531 -30.90 -16.39 34.43
N ALA A 532 -30.70 -15.09 34.29
CA ALA A 532 -29.40 -14.47 34.48
C ALA A 532 -28.91 -14.68 35.91
N LYS A 533 -27.63 -15.06 36.06
CA LYS A 533 -26.97 -15.19 37.36
C LYS A 533 -25.80 -14.21 37.39
N GLY A 534 -25.81 -13.29 38.35
CA GLY A 534 -24.79 -12.26 38.48
C GLY A 534 -25.15 -10.98 37.72
N LYS A 535 -24.13 -10.26 37.22
CA LYS A 535 -24.32 -8.95 36.60
C LYS A 535 -24.94 -9.05 35.21
N LEU A 536 -26.05 -8.34 35.01
CA LEU A 536 -26.84 -8.32 33.79
C LEU A 536 -26.91 -6.91 33.19
N ILE A 537 -26.76 -6.78 31.87
CA ILE A 537 -27.06 -5.57 31.11
C ILE A 537 -28.24 -5.85 30.19
N LEU A 538 -29.29 -5.04 30.28
CA LEU A 538 -30.40 -5.02 29.34
C LEU A 538 -30.27 -3.81 28.40
N ASP A 539 -29.83 -4.06 27.17
CA ASP A 539 -29.71 -3.06 26.11
C ASP A 539 -30.96 -3.05 25.23
N ARG A 540 -31.89 -2.16 25.58
CA ARG A 540 -33.12 -1.87 24.84
C ARG A 540 -33.39 -0.37 24.90
N CYS A 541 -34.34 0.13 24.12
CA CYS A 541 -34.71 1.55 24.22
C CYS A 541 -35.46 1.88 25.52
N ASN A 542 -36.21 0.91 26.08
CA ASN A 542 -36.87 0.98 27.40
C ASN A 542 -37.66 2.30 27.60
N THR A 543 -38.44 2.68 26.59
CA THR A 543 -39.06 4.00 26.43
C THR A 543 -40.16 4.28 27.45
N SER A 544 -40.96 3.28 27.86
CA SER A 544 -42.10 3.47 28.77
C SER A 544 -41.86 2.92 30.18
N ALA A 545 -42.33 3.63 31.21
CA ALA A 545 -42.24 3.21 32.61
C ALA A 545 -42.93 1.84 32.87
N ALA A 546 -44.03 1.56 32.17
CA ALA A 546 -44.73 0.28 32.28
C ALA A 546 -43.87 -0.91 31.81
N ASP A 547 -43.16 -0.76 30.69
CA ASP A 547 -42.25 -1.80 30.19
C ASP A 547 -41.06 -1.98 31.14
N ARG A 548 -40.46 -0.89 31.63
CA ARG A 548 -39.34 -0.94 32.60
C ARG A 548 -39.71 -1.66 33.89
N LYS A 549 -40.90 -1.39 34.43
CA LYS A 549 -41.42 -2.08 35.62
C LYS A 549 -41.49 -3.59 35.42
N PHE A 550 -41.95 -4.06 34.26
CA PHE A 550 -41.97 -5.48 33.93
C PHE A 550 -40.57 -6.10 33.94
N TRP A 551 -39.58 -5.45 33.31
CA TRP A 551 -38.20 -5.97 33.29
C TRP A 551 -37.52 -5.96 34.66
N LEU A 552 -37.77 -4.94 35.48
CA LEU A 552 -37.30 -4.89 36.86
C LEU A 552 -37.84 -6.05 37.70
N GLN A 553 -39.14 -6.32 37.59
CA GLN A 553 -39.78 -7.45 38.27
C GLN A 553 -39.24 -8.80 37.77
N LEU A 554 -38.99 -8.92 36.46
CA LEU A 554 -38.48 -10.15 35.86
C LEU A 554 -37.03 -10.45 36.25
N ALA A 555 -36.20 -9.41 36.41
CA ALA A 555 -34.80 -9.56 36.80
C ALA A 555 -34.62 -9.90 38.29
N ASP A 556 -35.60 -9.56 39.15
CA ASP A 556 -35.55 -9.73 40.61
C ASP A 556 -34.23 -9.22 41.23
N ALA A 557 -33.72 -8.11 40.71
CA ALA A 557 -32.41 -7.57 41.05
C ALA A 557 -32.45 -6.72 42.33
N LYS A 558 -31.42 -6.83 43.17
CA LYS A 558 -31.32 -6.08 44.44
C LYS A 558 -30.79 -4.66 44.23
N ASN A 559 -29.87 -4.50 43.28
CA ASN A 559 -29.16 -3.26 42.99
C ASN A 559 -29.33 -2.88 41.51
N ALA A 560 -30.59 -2.70 41.09
CA ALA A 560 -30.92 -2.25 39.76
C ALA A 560 -30.52 -0.78 39.55
N VAL A 561 -29.76 -0.52 38.50
CA VAL A 561 -29.31 0.81 38.09
C VAL A 561 -29.78 1.10 36.67
N CYS A 562 -30.29 2.31 36.47
CA CYS A 562 -30.69 2.83 35.18
C CYS A 562 -29.57 3.69 34.58
N VAL A 563 -29.30 3.54 33.29
CA VAL A 563 -28.49 4.48 32.51
C VAL A 563 -29.34 5.15 31.44
N LEU A 564 -29.60 6.44 31.62
CA LEU A 564 -30.32 7.26 30.65
C LEU A 564 -29.33 7.92 29.69
N PHE A 565 -29.48 7.68 28.40
CA PHE A 565 -28.75 8.39 27.34
C PHE A 565 -29.61 9.54 26.83
N ASP A 566 -29.37 10.73 27.37
CA ASP A 566 -30.13 11.96 27.12
C ASP A 566 -29.40 12.82 26.09
N TYR A 567 -29.53 12.43 24.83
CA TYR A 567 -29.01 13.16 23.67
C TYR A 567 -30.16 13.67 22.82
N ASP A 568 -29.93 14.78 22.12
CA ASP A 568 -30.90 15.36 21.19
C ASP A 568 -31.34 14.34 20.12
N THR A 569 -32.62 14.40 19.74
CA THR A 569 -33.23 13.47 18.79
C THR A 569 -32.61 13.57 17.40
N GLU A 570 -32.30 14.77 16.92
CA GLU A 570 -31.66 15.00 15.62
C GLU A 570 -30.26 14.38 15.58
N LEU A 571 -29.49 14.56 16.66
CA LEU A 571 -28.18 13.93 16.81
C LEU A 571 -28.26 12.40 16.84
N CYS A 572 -29.25 11.86 17.56
CA CYS A 572 -29.50 10.42 17.61
C CYS A 572 -29.86 9.86 16.22
N VAL A 573 -30.73 10.54 15.47
CA VAL A 573 -31.05 10.18 14.08
C VAL A 573 -29.78 10.21 13.23
N SER A 574 -29.01 11.30 13.27
CA SER A 574 -27.77 11.46 12.50
C SER A 574 -26.79 10.32 12.79
N ARG A 575 -26.54 9.99 14.07
CA ARG A 575 -25.69 8.88 14.48
C ARG A 575 -26.23 7.52 14.04
N ALA A 576 -27.55 7.30 14.10
CA ALA A 576 -28.16 6.05 13.68
C ALA A 576 -28.10 5.86 12.16
N GLN A 577 -28.26 6.93 11.37
CA GLN A 577 -28.11 6.90 9.92
C GLN A 577 -26.69 6.58 9.46
N GLN A 578 -25.68 6.83 10.29
CA GLN A 578 -24.29 6.51 9.98
C GLN A 578 -23.90 5.06 10.31
N ARG A 579 -24.80 4.25 10.88
CA ARG A 579 -24.54 2.85 11.27
C ARG A 579 -24.91 1.88 10.16
N ALA A 580 -23.95 1.61 9.29
CA ALA A 580 -24.11 0.67 8.18
C ALA A 580 -24.43 -0.78 8.62
N ASP A 581 -23.93 -1.22 9.78
CA ASP A 581 -23.89 -2.61 10.23
C ASP A 581 -24.97 -2.97 11.28
N HIS A 582 -25.99 -2.12 11.47
CA HIS A 582 -27.04 -2.42 12.46
C HIS A 582 -27.93 -3.60 12.01
N PRO A 583 -28.11 -4.65 12.84
CA PRO A 583 -28.84 -5.85 12.43
C PRO A 583 -30.29 -5.60 12.00
N THR A 584 -30.98 -4.66 12.65
CA THR A 584 -32.43 -4.43 12.49
C THR A 584 -32.80 -3.05 11.90
N LEU A 585 -31.88 -2.09 11.87
CA LEU A 585 -32.13 -0.68 11.55
C LEU A 585 -31.08 -0.16 10.54
N PRO A 586 -31.10 -0.64 9.30
CA PRO A 586 -30.19 -0.14 8.27
C PRO A 586 -30.48 1.34 7.96
N PRO A 587 -29.46 2.11 7.54
CA PRO A 587 -29.62 3.52 7.19
C PRO A 587 -30.72 3.76 6.13
N GLY A 588 -31.58 4.73 6.40
CA GLY A 588 -32.70 5.15 5.55
C GLY A 588 -33.97 5.39 6.36
N SER A 589 -35.13 5.15 5.73
CA SER A 589 -36.45 5.44 6.32
C SER A 589 -36.77 4.62 7.58
N ARG A 590 -36.18 3.42 7.73
CA ARG A 590 -36.39 2.57 8.91
C ARG A 590 -35.88 3.23 10.19
N VAL A 591 -34.70 3.87 10.14
CA VAL A 591 -34.16 4.63 11.28
C VAL A 591 -35.08 5.78 11.66
N LEU A 592 -35.53 6.58 10.68
CA LEU A 592 -36.41 7.72 10.93
C LEU A 592 -37.73 7.30 11.60
N ASN A 593 -38.37 6.26 11.06
CA ASN A 593 -39.64 5.76 11.58
C ASN A 593 -39.48 5.18 13.00
N ALA A 594 -38.41 4.42 13.25
CA ALA A 594 -38.14 3.84 14.55
C ALA A 594 -37.85 4.91 15.61
N VAL A 595 -36.99 5.89 15.31
CA VAL A 595 -36.68 6.97 16.25
C VAL A 595 -37.91 7.81 16.53
N LYS A 596 -38.70 8.16 15.51
CA LYS A 596 -39.96 8.90 15.68
C LYS A 596 -40.92 8.18 16.62
N GLN A 597 -41.23 6.92 16.34
CA GLN A 597 -42.13 6.11 17.16
C GLN A 597 -41.65 5.99 18.62
N MET A 598 -40.35 5.77 18.83
CA MET A 598 -39.77 5.60 20.16
C MET A 598 -39.74 6.90 20.95
N THR A 599 -39.55 8.04 20.27
CA THR A 599 -39.60 9.37 20.89
C THR A 599 -41.01 9.69 21.38
N GLU A 600 -42.03 9.38 20.58
CA GLU A 600 -43.45 9.56 20.95
C GLU A 600 -43.86 8.72 22.17
N GLN A 601 -43.21 7.57 22.40
CA GLN A 601 -43.48 6.68 23.53
C GLN A 601 -42.58 6.95 24.76
N PHE A 602 -41.65 7.89 24.67
CA PHE A 602 -40.60 8.08 25.66
C PHE A 602 -41.12 8.72 26.94
N SER A 603 -40.75 8.14 28.09
CA SER A 603 -40.97 8.66 29.43
C SER A 603 -39.67 8.57 30.23
N ALA A 604 -39.28 9.67 30.88
CA ALA A 604 -38.05 9.71 31.66
C ALA A 604 -38.07 8.69 32.82
N PRO A 605 -36.95 8.01 33.12
CA PRO A 605 -36.85 7.10 34.24
C PRO A 605 -36.83 7.82 35.59
N GLU A 606 -37.50 7.25 36.59
CA GLU A 606 -37.54 7.78 37.95
C GLU A 606 -37.14 6.74 39.00
N LEU A 607 -36.55 7.18 40.12
CA LEU A 607 -36.18 6.28 41.23
C LEU A 607 -37.37 5.49 41.79
N LYS A 608 -38.59 6.07 41.75
CA LYS A 608 -39.83 5.42 42.21
C LYS A 608 -40.19 4.15 41.44
N GLU A 609 -39.57 3.90 40.28
CA GLU A 609 -39.75 2.67 39.50
C GLU A 609 -39.06 1.45 40.12
N GLY A 610 -38.12 1.67 41.06
CA GLY A 610 -37.37 0.60 41.73
C GLY A 610 -35.86 0.62 41.49
N PHE A 611 -35.32 1.66 40.84
CA PHE A 611 -33.88 1.84 40.64
C PHE A 611 -33.21 2.41 41.88
N LYS A 612 -31.99 1.95 42.17
CA LYS A 612 -31.10 2.52 43.21
C LYS A 612 -30.49 3.86 42.77
N ALA A 613 -30.13 3.93 41.50
CA ALA A 613 -29.58 5.12 40.87
C ALA A 613 -30.03 5.24 39.41
N VAL A 614 -30.13 6.50 38.96
CA VAL A 614 -30.30 6.89 37.56
C VAL A 614 -29.04 7.66 37.16
N LEU A 615 -28.31 7.12 36.18
CA LEU A 615 -27.07 7.67 35.63
C LEU A 615 -27.38 8.32 34.28
N THR A 616 -27.28 9.64 34.17
CA THR A 616 -27.62 10.36 32.94
C THR A 616 -26.37 10.73 32.16
N VAL A 617 -26.30 10.22 30.93
CA VAL A 617 -25.20 10.41 29.98
C VAL A 617 -25.62 11.42 28.91
N LYS A 618 -24.91 12.54 28.84
CA LYS A 618 -25.14 13.62 27.87
C LYS A 618 -23.93 13.99 27.01
N SER A 619 -22.80 13.32 27.20
CA SER A 619 -21.58 13.56 26.45
C SER A 619 -20.68 12.31 26.39
N PHE A 620 -19.66 12.33 25.53
CA PHE A 620 -18.64 11.27 25.50
C PHE A 620 -17.89 11.19 26.83
N ALA A 621 -17.53 12.32 27.44
CA ALA A 621 -16.87 12.35 28.75
C ALA A 621 -17.70 11.67 29.84
N ALA A 622 -19.03 11.91 29.87
CA ALA A 622 -19.94 11.21 30.79
C ALA A 622 -20.03 9.70 30.49
N SER A 623 -19.96 9.31 29.21
CA SER A 623 -19.93 7.89 28.81
C SER A 623 -18.66 7.18 29.27
N ASP A 624 -17.51 7.85 29.16
CA ASP A 624 -16.22 7.32 29.60
C ASP A 624 -16.16 7.21 31.13
N ASP A 625 -16.67 8.22 31.86
CA ASP A 625 -16.80 8.16 33.32
C ASP A 625 -17.69 6.99 33.75
N LEU A 626 -18.84 6.80 33.09
CA LEU A 626 -19.73 5.65 33.31
C LEU A 626 -19.00 4.31 33.10
N ILE A 627 -18.30 4.15 31.98
CA ILE A 627 -17.56 2.91 31.67
C ILE A 627 -16.47 2.69 32.73
N SER A 628 -15.74 3.73 33.12
CA SER A 628 -14.68 3.63 34.13
C SER A 628 -15.22 3.22 35.50
N ARG A 629 -16.41 3.69 35.90
CA ARG A 629 -17.04 3.34 37.18
C ARG A 629 -17.61 1.93 37.21
N LEU A 630 -18.17 1.46 36.09
CA LEU A 630 -18.87 0.18 36.03
C LEU A 630 -18.02 -0.99 35.53
N SER A 631 -16.82 -0.71 35.00
CA SER A 631 -15.86 -1.74 34.57
C SER A 631 -14.73 -1.95 35.61
N PRO A 632 -14.03 -3.09 35.57
CA PRO A 632 -12.84 -3.30 36.39
C PRO A 632 -11.76 -2.24 36.09
N THR A 633 -11.07 -1.76 37.12
CA THR A 633 -9.98 -0.79 36.95
C THR A 633 -8.86 -1.36 36.10
N ILE A 634 -8.52 -0.67 35.01
CA ILE A 634 -7.49 -1.10 34.06
C ILE A 634 -6.18 -0.40 34.39
N GLY A 635 -5.36 -1.07 35.20
CA GLY A 635 -4.03 -0.59 35.57
C GLY A 635 -2.89 -1.15 34.71
N LEU A 636 -1.68 -0.75 35.09
CA LEU A 636 -0.45 -1.35 34.58
C LEU A 636 -0.45 -2.85 34.83
N LEU A 637 -0.34 -3.63 33.75
CA LEU A 637 -0.16 -5.07 33.84
C LEU A 637 1.34 -5.36 33.81
N LYS A 638 1.89 -5.80 34.94
CA LYS A 638 3.31 -6.15 35.00
C LYS A 638 3.58 -7.31 34.05
N PHE A 639 4.65 -7.22 33.25
CA PHE A 639 5.06 -8.36 32.44
C PHE A 639 5.42 -9.53 33.39
N PRO A 640 4.74 -10.69 33.26
CA PRO A 640 4.91 -11.80 34.19
C PRO A 640 6.34 -12.36 34.14
N ARG A 641 6.84 -12.82 35.30
CA ARG A 641 8.12 -13.55 35.39
C ARG A 641 8.03 -14.83 34.56
N THR A 642 8.98 -15.02 33.64
CA THR A 642 9.18 -16.30 32.95
C THR A 642 10.12 -17.15 33.80
N ALA A 643 9.74 -18.39 34.12
CA ALA A 643 10.54 -19.26 34.97
C ALA A 643 11.71 -19.90 34.21
N HIS A 644 12.80 -20.19 34.92
CA HIS A 644 13.90 -20.99 34.43
C HIS A 644 13.48 -22.47 34.34
N LEU A 645 13.79 -23.11 33.22
CA LEU A 645 13.59 -24.55 33.03
C LEU A 645 14.71 -25.37 33.67
N ILE A 646 15.94 -24.88 33.58
CA ILE A 646 17.12 -25.50 34.17
C ILE A 646 18.01 -24.40 34.76
N ASP A 647 18.73 -24.73 35.82
CA ASP A 647 19.77 -23.88 36.38
C ASP A 647 21.12 -24.18 35.71
N LEU A 648 21.69 -23.18 35.05
CA LEU A 648 23.03 -23.23 34.46
C LEU A 648 24.04 -22.37 35.25
N GLY A 649 23.64 -21.78 36.38
CA GLY A 649 24.43 -20.82 37.16
C GLY A 649 24.00 -19.36 37.00
N ALA A 650 22.88 -19.12 36.32
CA ALA A 650 22.37 -17.77 35.98
C ALA A 650 21.06 -17.39 36.72
N ILE A 651 20.67 -18.15 37.74
CA ILE A 651 19.47 -17.89 38.56
C ILE A 651 19.84 -16.97 39.72
N GLY A 652 19.23 -15.78 39.78
CA GLY A 652 19.34 -14.88 40.93
C GLY A 652 18.35 -15.23 42.05
N SER A 653 18.47 -14.55 43.21
CA SER A 653 17.54 -14.72 44.35
C SER A 653 16.07 -14.39 44.03
N ASP A 654 15.83 -13.68 42.92
CA ASP A 654 14.52 -13.25 42.44
C ASP A 654 13.93 -14.14 41.32
N ASP A 655 14.67 -15.14 40.84
CA ASP A 655 14.23 -16.00 39.74
C ASP A 655 13.41 -17.20 40.24
N ILE A 656 12.49 -17.66 39.38
CA ILE A 656 11.64 -18.84 39.65
C ILE A 656 12.22 -20.01 38.86
N LEU A 657 12.57 -21.11 39.52
CA LEU A 657 12.93 -22.37 38.87
C LEU A 657 11.70 -23.29 38.81
N LEU A 658 11.30 -23.69 37.59
CA LEU A 658 10.25 -24.67 37.34
C LEU A 658 10.86 -25.80 36.49
N PRO A 659 11.39 -26.85 37.14
CA PRO A 659 12.27 -27.84 36.50
C PRO A 659 11.56 -28.81 35.52
N SER A 660 10.25 -28.66 35.30
CA SER A 660 9.51 -29.45 34.31
C SER A 660 8.45 -28.61 33.60
N ALA A 661 8.53 -28.56 32.27
CA ALA A 661 7.44 -28.06 31.44
C ALA A 661 6.23 -29.01 31.52
N PRO A 662 4.99 -28.51 31.38
CA PRO A 662 3.79 -29.34 31.38
C PRO A 662 3.77 -30.26 30.16
N ALA A 663 3.14 -31.43 30.30
CA ALA A 663 2.98 -32.37 29.18
C ALA A 663 2.30 -31.70 27.98
N LEU A 664 2.79 -31.99 26.78
CA LEU A 664 2.28 -31.40 25.55
C LEU A 664 0.87 -31.93 25.25
N SER A 665 -0.10 -31.03 25.13
CA SER A 665 -1.47 -31.40 24.75
C SER A 665 -1.58 -31.61 23.23
N PRO A 666 -2.47 -32.49 22.73
CA PRO A 666 -2.69 -32.66 21.30
C PRO A 666 -2.99 -31.34 20.58
N GLY A 667 -2.35 -31.11 19.43
CA GLY A 667 -2.50 -29.87 18.65
C GLY A 667 -1.70 -28.67 19.17
N CYS A 668 -0.86 -28.85 20.20
CA CYS A 668 0.12 -27.85 20.61
C CYS A 668 1.47 -28.08 19.92
N THR A 669 2.22 -27.02 19.70
CA THR A 669 3.60 -27.02 19.18
C THR A 669 4.52 -26.27 20.14
N VAL A 670 5.79 -26.63 20.15
CA VAL A 670 6.83 -25.95 20.90
C VAL A 670 7.55 -24.97 19.98
N VAL A 671 7.58 -23.70 20.36
CA VAL A 671 8.29 -22.63 19.66
C VAL A 671 9.43 -22.15 20.53
N ILE A 672 10.65 -22.21 20.01
CA ILE A 672 11.87 -21.79 20.70
C ILE A 672 12.41 -20.54 20.02
N THR A 673 12.52 -19.47 20.78
CA THR A 673 13.01 -18.17 20.31
C THR A 673 14.28 -17.75 21.04
N GLU A 674 15.13 -17.00 20.35
CA GLU A 674 16.30 -16.37 20.97
C GLU A 674 15.82 -15.42 22.08
N LYS A 675 16.42 -15.55 23.27
CA LYS A 675 16.28 -14.56 24.34
C LYS A 675 17.33 -13.46 24.12
N VAL A 676 16.87 -12.22 24.08
CA VAL A 676 17.72 -11.04 23.94
C VAL A 676 17.79 -10.26 25.26
N ASP A 677 18.93 -9.62 25.47
CA ASP A 677 19.31 -8.93 26.70
C ASP A 677 19.13 -7.42 26.53
N GLY A 678 18.03 -6.91 27.06
CA GLY A 678 17.63 -5.51 26.94
C GLY A 678 16.78 -5.06 28.12
N ALA A 679 16.12 -3.92 27.95
CA ALA A 679 15.16 -3.40 28.91
C ALA A 679 13.74 -3.80 28.50
N ASN A 680 13.06 -4.56 29.36
CA ASN A 680 11.68 -4.98 29.12
C ASN A 680 10.78 -3.78 28.81
N MET A 681 10.01 -3.87 27.73
CA MET A 681 9.17 -2.78 27.26
C MET A 681 7.81 -3.29 26.79
N GLY A 682 6.77 -2.53 27.09
CA GLY A 682 5.39 -2.78 26.67
C GLY A 682 4.76 -1.52 26.08
N PHE A 683 4.07 -1.66 24.95
CA PHE A 683 3.28 -0.61 24.32
C PHE A 683 1.80 -0.95 24.40
N SER A 684 0.97 0.00 24.83
CA SER A 684 -0.48 -0.13 24.91
C SER A 684 -1.16 1.21 24.63
N LEU A 685 -2.49 1.22 24.52
CA LEU A 685 -3.26 2.46 24.41
C LEU A 685 -3.96 2.77 25.73
N SER A 686 -4.10 4.06 26.03
CA SER A 686 -5.02 4.58 27.04
C SER A 686 -6.48 4.55 26.57
N SER A 687 -7.44 4.93 27.43
CA SER A 687 -8.86 5.03 27.06
C SER A 687 -9.11 6.03 25.94
N ASP A 688 -8.36 7.13 25.95
CA ASP A 688 -8.35 8.20 24.94
C ASP A 688 -7.37 7.92 23.79
N ARG A 689 -6.93 6.66 23.65
CA ARG A 689 -6.12 6.15 22.53
C ARG A 689 -4.73 6.81 22.39
N GLN A 690 -4.18 7.33 23.47
CA GLN A 690 -2.79 7.75 23.53
C GLN A 690 -1.87 6.54 23.73
N LEU A 691 -0.70 6.57 23.10
CA LEU A 691 0.30 5.53 23.28
C LEU A 691 0.90 5.63 24.69
N LEU A 692 0.84 4.53 25.42
CA LEU A 692 1.44 4.35 26.73
C LEU A 692 2.61 3.37 26.61
N VAL A 693 3.76 3.78 27.15
CA VAL A 693 4.96 2.93 27.23
C VAL A 693 5.20 2.54 28.67
N GLN A 694 5.29 1.24 28.91
CA GLN A 694 5.65 0.68 30.19
C GLN A 694 7.00 -0.02 30.12
N ASN A 695 7.79 0.13 31.17
CA ASN A 695 8.77 -0.87 31.53
C ASN A 695 8.02 -2.00 32.27
N ARG A 696 8.72 -2.89 32.96
CA ARG A 696 8.14 -4.03 33.66
C ARG A 696 7.08 -3.69 34.70
N SER A 697 7.27 -2.61 35.45
CA SER A 697 6.46 -2.32 36.66
C SER A 697 5.93 -0.88 36.75
N HIS A 698 6.27 -0.01 35.80
CA HIS A 698 5.88 1.40 35.78
C HIS A 698 5.89 1.94 34.35
N PHE A 699 5.16 3.03 34.10
CA PHE A 699 5.20 3.75 32.84
C PHE A 699 6.50 4.56 32.71
N VAL A 700 7.01 4.69 31.49
CA VAL A 700 8.26 5.40 31.18
C VAL A 700 8.09 6.31 29.97
N ASN A 701 8.97 7.29 29.84
CA ASN A 701 9.09 8.20 28.70
C ASN A 701 10.57 8.51 28.45
N SER A 702 10.86 9.32 27.43
CA SER A 702 12.23 9.70 27.06
C SER A 702 13.02 10.42 28.17
N SER A 703 12.33 11.09 29.08
CA SER A 703 12.94 11.78 30.24
C SER A 703 13.19 10.87 31.46
N SER A 704 12.66 9.63 31.44
CA SER A 704 12.70 8.75 32.62
C SER A 704 14.09 8.21 32.93
N HIS A 705 14.90 7.90 31.91
CA HIS A 705 16.27 7.40 32.04
C HIS A 705 17.02 7.56 30.71
N SER A 706 18.36 7.66 30.73
CA SER A 706 19.19 7.83 29.54
C SER A 706 18.94 6.76 28.46
N GLN A 707 18.70 5.53 28.88
CA GLN A 707 18.36 4.42 27.98
C GLN A 707 17.10 4.66 27.14
N PHE A 708 16.18 5.54 27.57
CA PHE A 708 14.94 5.83 26.86
C PHE A 708 15.03 7.09 26.00
N LYS A 709 16.18 7.75 25.91
CA LYS A 709 16.35 9.03 25.20
C LYS A 709 15.88 8.99 23.73
N LYS A 710 16.03 7.84 23.05
CA LYS A 710 15.60 7.64 21.66
C LYS A 710 14.15 7.13 21.50
N LEU A 711 13.42 6.98 22.60
CA LEU A 711 12.07 6.40 22.58
C LEU A 711 11.09 7.25 21.77
N ASP A 712 11.07 8.57 21.96
CA ASP A 712 10.11 9.44 21.27
C ASP A 712 10.32 9.44 19.75
N SER A 713 11.59 9.49 19.30
CA SER A 713 11.92 9.39 17.87
C SER A 713 11.53 8.03 17.27
N TRP A 714 11.67 6.96 18.04
CA TRP A 714 11.28 5.62 17.60
C TRP A 714 9.75 5.51 17.54
N MET A 715 9.04 5.97 18.57
CA MET A 715 7.57 5.99 18.59
C MET A 715 6.98 6.83 17.47
N ALA A 716 7.56 7.99 17.17
CA ALA A 716 7.10 8.83 16.07
C ALA A 716 7.18 8.08 14.72
N ARG A 717 8.27 7.35 14.49
CA ARG A 717 8.47 6.52 13.29
C ARG A 717 7.49 5.36 13.18
N HIS A 718 7.17 4.70 14.30
CA HIS A 718 6.31 3.52 14.34
C HIS A 718 4.88 3.80 14.82
N ARG A 719 4.46 5.07 14.88
CA ARG A 719 3.18 5.49 15.48
C ARG A 719 2.00 4.81 14.83
N GLU A 720 1.91 4.87 13.51
CA GLU A 720 0.80 4.30 12.73
C GLU A 720 0.77 2.78 12.85
N GLU A 721 1.93 2.14 12.86
CA GLU A 721 2.07 0.69 12.99
C GLU A 721 1.62 0.21 14.37
N LEU A 722 2.07 0.89 15.43
CA LEU A 722 1.64 0.61 16.82
C LEU A 722 0.16 0.87 17.00
N PHE A 723 -0.35 1.99 16.46
CA PHE A 723 -1.76 2.32 16.56
C PHE A 723 -2.63 1.28 15.84
N GLY A 724 -2.28 0.90 14.61
CA GLY A 724 -3.00 -0.15 13.87
C GLY A 724 -2.95 -1.52 14.53
N LEU A 725 -1.85 -1.86 15.20
CA LEU A 725 -1.69 -3.11 15.95
C LEU A 725 -2.50 -3.12 17.26
N LEU A 726 -2.49 -2.03 18.01
CA LEU A 726 -3.08 -1.95 19.35
C LEU A 726 -4.56 -1.53 19.32
N ASN A 727 -4.98 -0.72 18.36
CA ASN A 727 -6.32 -0.15 18.26
C ASN A 727 -7.33 -1.07 17.53
N ARG A 728 -7.18 -2.39 17.67
CA ARG A 728 -7.99 -3.37 16.93
C ARG A 728 -9.40 -3.57 17.51
N ASP A 729 -9.57 -3.32 18.79
CA ASP A 729 -10.88 -3.42 19.46
C ASP A 729 -11.45 -2.01 19.69
N LYS A 730 -12.45 -1.65 18.88
CA LYS A 730 -13.05 -0.31 18.94
C LYS A 730 -13.68 0.01 20.29
N TYR A 731 -14.13 -1.00 21.04
CA TYR A 731 -14.80 -0.88 22.34
C TYR A 731 -13.84 -0.97 23.53
N PHE A 732 -12.64 -1.53 23.31
CA PHE A 732 -11.64 -1.70 24.36
C PHE A 732 -10.24 -1.29 23.86
N PRO A 733 -9.96 0.03 23.77
CA PRO A 733 -8.67 0.53 23.30
C PRO A 733 -7.47 -0.03 24.08
N GLN A 734 -7.62 -0.23 25.39
CA GLN A 734 -6.53 -0.71 26.23
C GLN A 734 -6.33 -2.25 26.19
N ARG A 735 -7.04 -2.97 25.31
CA ARG A 735 -7.07 -4.44 25.28
C ARG A 735 -5.72 -5.08 25.03
N TYR A 736 -4.95 -4.52 24.09
CA TYR A 736 -3.71 -5.13 23.63
C TYR A 736 -2.47 -4.47 24.25
N ILE A 737 -1.47 -5.29 24.56
CA ILE A 737 -0.15 -4.83 24.98
C ILE A 737 0.91 -5.57 24.16
N LEU A 738 1.67 -4.85 23.35
CA LEU A 738 2.82 -5.40 22.63
C LEU A 738 4.03 -5.37 23.57
N TYR A 739 4.55 -6.54 23.92
CA TYR A 739 5.77 -6.70 24.72
C TYR A 739 6.98 -7.02 23.85
N GLY A 740 8.10 -6.43 24.22
CA GLY A 740 9.40 -6.64 23.59
C GLY A 740 10.54 -6.23 24.49
N GLU A 741 11.74 -6.29 23.94
CA GLU A 741 12.95 -5.78 24.57
C GLU A 741 13.40 -4.50 23.87
N TRP A 742 13.67 -3.48 24.67
CA TRP A 742 14.28 -2.23 24.24
C TRP A 742 15.80 -2.37 24.27
N MET A 743 16.40 -2.25 23.09
CA MET A 743 17.77 -2.63 22.80
C MET A 743 18.69 -1.43 22.59
N HIS A 744 18.30 -0.22 23.01
CA HIS A 744 19.12 0.96 22.76
C HIS A 744 20.49 0.89 23.46
N ALA A 745 20.52 0.44 24.71
CA ALA A 745 21.73 0.39 25.52
C ALA A 745 22.29 -1.03 25.61
N VAL A 746 23.62 -1.15 25.66
CA VAL A 746 24.33 -2.42 25.91
C VAL A 746 24.18 -2.78 27.38
N HIS A 747 23.47 -3.87 27.67
CA HIS A 747 23.36 -4.44 29.02
C HIS A 747 24.59 -5.33 29.31
N SER A 748 24.42 -6.65 29.27
CA SER A 748 25.50 -7.63 29.44
C SER A 748 25.97 -8.20 28.10
N VAL A 749 25.11 -8.24 27.08
CA VAL A 749 25.47 -8.63 25.70
C VAL A 749 25.54 -7.40 24.81
N SER A 750 26.66 -7.27 24.08
CA SER A 750 26.81 -6.26 23.01
C SER A 750 26.26 -6.82 21.71
N TYR A 751 25.23 -6.16 21.17
CA TYR A 751 24.64 -6.49 19.89
C TYR A 751 25.15 -5.56 18.79
N ASN A 752 25.38 -6.10 17.59
CA ASN A 752 25.95 -5.37 16.46
C ASN A 752 25.15 -5.51 15.16
N SER A 753 24.15 -6.39 15.13
CA SER A 753 23.29 -6.63 13.97
C SER A 753 21.79 -6.55 14.29
N LEU A 754 21.40 -5.70 15.24
CA LEU A 754 19.98 -5.48 15.53
C LEU A 754 19.29 -4.82 14.32
N PRO A 755 18.07 -5.25 13.96
CA PRO A 755 17.32 -4.61 12.89
C PRO A 755 16.75 -3.24 13.31
N ASP A 756 16.45 -3.04 14.60
CA ASP A 756 16.05 -1.76 15.18
C ASP A 756 16.19 -1.78 16.72
N ARG A 757 15.82 -0.68 17.40
CA ARG A 757 15.91 -0.46 18.86
C ARG A 757 14.90 -1.23 19.69
N PHE A 758 13.91 -1.86 19.07
CA PHE A 758 12.90 -2.66 19.77
C PHE A 758 12.70 -4.00 19.05
N LEU A 759 12.69 -5.08 19.83
CA LEU A 759 12.36 -6.41 19.35
C LEU A 759 11.12 -6.93 20.08
N ALA A 760 10.00 -7.00 19.38
CA ALA A 760 8.78 -7.62 19.89
C ALA A 760 9.03 -9.11 20.21
N PHE A 761 8.36 -9.64 21.23
CA PHE A 761 8.38 -11.08 21.51
C PHE A 761 7.02 -11.64 21.94
N ASP A 762 6.06 -10.82 22.37
CA ASP A 762 4.73 -11.25 22.80
C ASP A 762 3.69 -10.16 22.57
N LEU A 763 2.45 -10.56 22.30
CA LEU A 763 1.29 -9.68 22.31
C LEU A 763 0.28 -10.23 23.31
N PHE A 764 -0.09 -9.43 24.30
CA PHE A 764 -1.03 -9.83 25.34
C PHE A 764 -2.43 -9.30 25.05
N ASP A 765 -3.43 -10.17 25.14
CA ASP A 765 -4.85 -9.82 25.04
C ASP A 765 -5.46 -9.79 26.45
N ARG A 766 -5.77 -8.60 26.97
CA ARG A 766 -6.38 -8.42 28.30
C ARG A 766 -7.76 -9.02 28.42
N ARG A 767 -8.53 -9.09 27.33
CA ARG A 767 -9.89 -9.64 27.35
C ARG A 767 -9.84 -11.15 27.56
N GLU A 768 -8.92 -11.81 26.87
CA GLU A 768 -8.74 -13.27 26.95
C GLU A 768 -7.81 -13.70 28.09
N GLY A 769 -7.03 -12.77 28.65
CA GLY A 769 -6.03 -13.03 29.69
C GLY A 769 -4.86 -13.89 29.20
N LYS A 770 -4.55 -13.85 27.90
CA LYS A 770 -3.62 -14.77 27.23
C LYS A 770 -2.66 -14.03 26.29
N PHE A 771 -1.50 -14.65 26.06
CA PHE A 771 -0.60 -14.23 24.99
C PHE A 771 -1.04 -14.84 23.66
N VAL A 772 -1.02 -14.03 22.62
CA VAL A 772 -1.25 -14.43 21.23
C VAL A 772 -0.11 -15.33 20.77
N ASN A 773 -0.42 -16.38 19.99
CA ASN A 773 0.60 -17.29 19.49
C ASN A 773 1.55 -16.61 18.48
N ARG A 774 2.69 -17.26 18.21
CA ARG A 774 3.76 -16.72 17.39
C ARG A 774 3.32 -16.42 15.96
N GLU A 775 2.59 -17.36 15.34
CA GLU A 775 2.15 -17.22 13.94
C GLU A 775 1.21 -16.04 13.74
N THR A 776 0.26 -15.83 14.66
CA THR A 776 -0.64 -14.68 14.61
C THR A 776 0.15 -13.39 14.81
N LEU A 777 1.08 -13.34 15.79
CA LEU A 777 1.90 -12.15 16.00
C LEU A 777 2.77 -11.81 14.77
N GLU A 778 3.39 -12.80 14.13
CA GLU A 778 4.14 -12.63 12.88
C GLU A 778 3.24 -12.10 11.76
N THR A 779 2.01 -12.62 11.65
CA THR A 779 1.03 -12.15 10.66
C THR A 779 0.62 -10.70 10.92
N LEU A 780 0.48 -10.29 12.18
CA LEU A 780 0.12 -8.93 12.58
C LEU A 780 1.24 -7.92 12.34
N LEU A 781 2.49 -8.32 12.55
CA LEU A 781 3.68 -7.47 12.32
C LEU A 781 4.17 -7.53 10.88
N SER A 782 3.65 -8.45 10.06
CA SER A 782 4.07 -8.64 8.68
C SER A 782 3.96 -7.35 7.88
N GLY A 783 5.10 -6.89 7.36
CA GLY A 783 5.19 -5.69 6.56
C GLY A 783 5.12 -4.38 7.33
N THR A 784 5.27 -4.41 8.66
CA THR A 784 5.61 -3.24 9.50
C THR A 784 7.12 -3.14 9.69
N GLY A 785 7.62 -1.98 10.12
CA GLY A 785 8.99 -1.79 10.57
C GLY A 785 9.27 -2.31 11.99
N ILE A 786 8.26 -2.86 12.68
CA ILE A 786 8.41 -3.43 14.03
C ILE A 786 8.94 -4.87 13.91
N HIS A 787 10.20 -5.05 14.30
CA HIS A 787 10.85 -6.35 14.25
C HIS A 787 10.54 -7.22 15.47
N ILE A 788 10.67 -8.54 15.29
CA ILE A 788 10.35 -9.56 16.28
C ILE A 788 11.56 -10.46 16.54
N THR A 789 11.69 -10.98 17.77
CA THR A 789 12.74 -11.94 18.16
C THR A 789 12.80 -13.15 17.22
N LYS A 790 13.99 -13.73 17.01
CA LYS A 790 14.22 -14.81 16.05
C LYS A 790 13.71 -16.15 16.57
N VAL A 791 12.92 -16.86 15.76
CA VAL A 791 12.62 -18.28 15.98
C VAL A 791 13.86 -19.10 15.65
N MET A 792 14.34 -19.87 16.63
CA MET A 792 15.47 -20.77 16.47
C MET A 792 14.98 -22.14 15.99
N GLU A 793 13.90 -22.66 16.59
CA GLU A 793 13.33 -23.97 16.26
C GLU A 793 11.83 -24.03 16.54
N LYS A 794 11.13 -24.89 15.80
CA LYS A 794 9.75 -25.34 16.10
C LYS A 794 9.75 -26.87 16.17
N ARG A 795 9.08 -27.44 17.17
CA ARG A 795 9.07 -28.89 17.43
C ARG A 795 7.72 -29.38 17.96
N ASP A 796 7.48 -30.68 17.83
CA ASP A 796 6.31 -31.37 18.41
C ASP A 796 6.62 -32.01 19.78
N THR A 797 7.80 -31.76 20.33
CA THR A 797 8.24 -32.29 21.63
C THR A 797 8.95 -31.21 22.45
N ILE A 798 8.90 -31.36 23.78
CA ILE A 798 9.59 -30.47 24.72
C ILE A 798 11.09 -30.84 24.71
N PRO A 799 12.00 -29.86 24.58
CA PRO A 799 13.44 -30.12 24.63
C PRO A 799 13.88 -30.71 25.97
N THR A 800 14.76 -31.70 25.93
CA THR A 800 15.45 -32.25 27.10
C THR A 800 16.49 -31.26 27.64
N ASP A 801 16.92 -31.43 28.89
CA ASP A 801 17.98 -30.60 29.51
C ASP A 801 19.27 -30.55 28.67
N ILE A 802 19.64 -31.66 28.04
CA ILE A 802 20.82 -31.75 27.16
C ILE A 802 20.63 -30.87 25.93
N GLU A 803 19.44 -30.91 25.32
CA GLU A 803 19.12 -30.08 24.16
C GLU A 803 19.03 -28.60 24.52
N LEU A 804 18.43 -28.26 25.67
CA LEU A 804 18.39 -26.88 26.18
C LEU A 804 19.80 -26.32 26.42
N ARG A 805 20.71 -27.12 26.99
CA ARG A 805 22.12 -26.76 27.15
C ARG A 805 22.80 -26.52 25.80
N ALA A 806 22.51 -27.32 24.78
CA ALA A 806 23.05 -27.14 23.44
C ALA A 806 22.49 -25.89 22.74
N LEU A 807 21.20 -25.58 22.93
CA LEU A 807 20.56 -24.41 22.32
C LEU A 807 21.19 -23.10 22.77
N VAL A 808 21.53 -22.96 24.05
CA VAL A 808 22.18 -21.75 24.57
C VAL A 808 23.65 -21.60 24.15
N GLN A 809 24.24 -22.62 23.53
CA GLN A 809 25.59 -22.54 22.93
C GLN A 809 25.57 -22.03 21.49
N ARG A 810 24.40 -21.84 20.88
CA ARG A 810 24.29 -21.40 19.49
C ARG A 810 24.66 -19.93 19.32
N GLN A 811 25.09 -19.60 18.12
CA GLN A 811 25.34 -18.23 17.68
C GLN A 811 24.06 -17.39 17.74
N SER A 812 24.16 -16.17 18.26
CA SER A 812 23.08 -15.17 18.23
C SER A 812 22.80 -14.70 16.81
N ALA A 813 21.54 -14.43 16.49
CA ALA A 813 21.19 -13.78 15.23
C ALA A 813 21.57 -12.29 15.21
N PHE A 814 21.82 -11.68 16.37
CA PHE A 814 21.96 -10.24 16.57
C PHE A 814 23.34 -9.82 17.10
N ALA A 815 24.20 -10.77 17.42
CA ALA A 815 25.54 -10.54 17.96
C ALA A 815 26.57 -11.52 17.38
N GLU A 816 27.84 -11.12 17.38
CA GLU A 816 28.99 -11.99 17.05
C GLU A 816 29.29 -13.06 18.12
N GLY A 817 28.51 -13.12 19.21
CA GLY A 817 28.63 -14.13 20.27
C GLY A 817 27.47 -15.14 20.32
N ARG A 818 27.53 -16.02 21.33
CA ARG A 818 26.44 -16.94 21.67
C ARG A 818 25.19 -16.17 22.10
N VAL A 819 24.01 -16.78 21.93
CA VAL A 819 22.75 -16.28 22.51
C VAL A 819 22.89 -16.07 24.02
N GLU A 820 22.16 -15.09 24.57
CA GLU A 820 22.00 -14.93 26.02
C GLU A 820 21.32 -16.17 26.62
N GLY A 821 20.29 -16.62 25.92
CA GLY A 821 19.46 -17.73 26.31
C GLY A 821 18.40 -18.03 25.26
N VAL A 822 17.46 -18.89 25.64
CA VAL A 822 16.28 -19.21 24.83
C VAL A 822 15.01 -19.07 25.64
N VAL A 823 13.93 -18.68 24.98
CA VAL A 823 12.57 -18.74 25.51
C VAL A 823 11.87 -19.90 24.81
N VAL A 824 11.28 -20.79 25.61
CA VAL A 824 10.51 -21.95 25.15
C VAL A 824 9.05 -21.67 25.41
N LYS A 825 8.22 -21.72 24.37
CA LYS A 825 6.77 -21.54 24.45
C LYS A 825 6.05 -22.80 23.97
N ILE A 826 4.98 -23.17 24.65
CA ILE A 826 4.01 -24.17 24.16
C ILE A 826 2.79 -23.39 23.68
N GLU A 827 2.43 -23.57 22.41
CA GLU A 827 1.39 -22.78 21.75
C GLU A 827 0.40 -23.70 21.02
N ASP A 828 -0.89 -23.35 21.05
CA ASP A 828 -1.89 -23.92 20.15
C ASP A 828 -2.20 -22.94 19.01
N LYS A 829 -3.14 -23.30 18.13
CA LYS A 829 -3.58 -22.44 17.02
C LYS A 829 -4.16 -21.08 17.44
N ASN A 830 -4.46 -20.87 18.72
CA ASN A 830 -5.11 -19.66 19.23
C ASN A 830 -4.19 -18.81 20.13
N CYS A 831 -3.37 -19.43 20.98
CA CYS A 831 -2.69 -18.74 22.07
C CYS A 831 -1.49 -19.52 22.63
N VAL A 832 -0.64 -18.83 23.38
CA VAL A 832 0.41 -19.42 24.19
C VAL A 832 -0.20 -20.06 25.46
N LYS A 833 0.08 -21.34 25.69
CA LYS A 833 -0.36 -22.09 26.86
C LYS A 833 0.63 -22.02 28.02
N TRP A 834 1.91 -22.02 27.70
CA TRP A 834 2.98 -22.09 28.70
C TRP A 834 4.27 -21.48 28.16
N ARG A 835 5.11 -20.93 29.06
CA ARG A 835 6.39 -20.31 28.71
C ARG A 835 7.44 -20.59 29.78
N GLY A 836 8.68 -20.81 29.35
CA GLY A 836 9.87 -20.90 30.19
C GLY A 836 11.08 -20.31 29.49
N LYS A 837 12.17 -20.13 30.23
CA LYS A 837 13.45 -19.63 29.70
C LYS A 837 14.62 -20.48 30.16
N VAL A 838 15.71 -20.44 29.42
CA VAL A 838 17.03 -20.94 29.83
C VAL A 838 18.04 -19.86 29.49
N VAL A 839 18.90 -19.52 30.43
CA VAL A 839 19.96 -18.50 30.28
C VAL A 839 21.29 -19.20 30.46
N ARG A 840 22.30 -18.88 29.65
CA ARG A 840 23.62 -19.52 29.74
C ARG A 840 24.31 -19.20 31.07
N GLY A 841 25.13 -20.14 31.56
CA GLY A 841 25.70 -20.07 32.91
C GLY A 841 26.73 -18.98 33.17
N ASP A 842 27.42 -18.51 32.13
CA ASP A 842 28.40 -17.43 32.19
C ASP A 842 27.79 -16.05 31.91
N PHE A 843 26.46 -15.96 31.85
CA PHE A 843 25.75 -14.70 31.73
C PHE A 843 25.72 -13.97 33.08
N LEU A 844 26.21 -12.73 33.10
CA LEU A 844 26.15 -11.87 34.28
C LEU A 844 24.73 -11.28 34.42
N ALA A 845 23.95 -11.81 35.36
CA ALA A 845 22.64 -11.29 35.70
C ALA A 845 22.75 -10.06 36.62
N GLY A 846 22.34 -8.88 36.15
CA GLY A 846 22.04 -7.74 37.02
C GLY A 846 22.62 -6.38 36.61
N ASN A 847 22.06 -5.33 37.21
CA ASN A 847 22.36 -3.91 36.94
C ASN A 847 23.72 -3.42 37.48
N GLN A 848 24.61 -4.29 37.96
CA GLN A 848 25.83 -3.88 38.68
C GLN A 848 26.81 -3.08 37.82
N HIS A 849 26.71 -3.15 36.49
CA HIS A 849 27.57 -2.39 35.59
C HIS A 849 27.08 -0.98 35.23
N TRP A 850 25.79 -0.67 35.42
CA TRP A 850 25.18 0.54 34.83
C TRP A 850 25.08 1.74 35.76
N SER A 851 24.96 1.54 37.08
CA SER A 851 24.89 2.67 38.02
C SER A 851 26.20 3.44 38.16
N LYS A 852 27.30 2.96 37.53
CA LYS A 852 28.65 3.53 37.64
C LYS A 852 29.37 3.81 36.31
N ASN A 853 28.86 3.37 35.16
CA ASN A 853 29.52 3.52 33.85
C ASN A 853 28.72 4.39 32.86
N ILE A 854 29.41 5.00 31.90
CA ILE A 854 28.79 5.71 30.76
C ILE A 854 28.04 4.69 29.90
N MET A 855 26.77 4.97 29.59
CA MET A 855 25.92 4.12 28.75
C MET A 855 26.53 3.95 27.35
N GLN A 856 26.64 2.69 26.90
CA GLN A 856 27.03 2.34 25.53
C GLN A 856 25.79 1.96 24.72
N GLU A 857 25.76 2.31 23.43
CA GLU A 857 24.65 1.97 22.53
C GLU A 857 24.92 0.67 21.77
N ASN A 858 23.88 -0.16 21.56
CA ASN A 858 24.01 -1.32 20.66
C ASN A 858 24.07 -0.87 19.18
N GLY A 859 24.69 -1.69 18.34
CA GLY A 859 24.75 -1.50 16.88
C GLY A 859 23.46 -1.92 16.18
N ILE A 860 23.00 -1.08 15.25
CA ILE A 860 21.80 -1.31 14.42
C ILE A 860 22.23 -1.38 12.96
N LEU A 861 21.66 -2.33 12.21
CA LEU A 861 21.89 -2.48 10.77
C LEU A 861 21.37 -1.24 10.04
N VAL A 862 22.28 -0.56 9.33
CA VAL A 862 21.96 0.61 8.49
C VAL A 862 21.28 0.12 7.22
N THR A 863 19.97 -0.15 7.27
CA THR A 863 19.19 -0.49 6.06
C THR A 863 18.01 0.43 5.80
N ASN A 864 17.65 1.34 6.72
CA ASN A 864 16.49 2.24 6.56
C ASN A 864 16.74 3.70 7.03
N MET A 865 18.00 4.14 7.11
CA MET A 865 18.35 5.47 7.65
C MET A 865 18.54 6.58 6.62
N GLU A 866 18.52 6.29 5.31
CA GLU A 866 18.91 7.27 4.28
C GLU A 866 17.79 8.15 3.72
N GLU A 867 16.56 8.05 4.22
CA GLU A 867 15.52 9.04 3.90
C GLU A 867 15.04 9.69 5.21
N LEU A 868 15.59 10.88 5.52
CA LEU A 868 14.96 12.03 6.22
C LEU A 868 15.75 12.72 7.34
N ASP A 869 16.96 12.30 7.74
CA ASP A 869 17.80 13.12 8.62
C ASP A 869 18.65 14.15 7.83
N ILE A 870 17.96 15.09 7.16
CA ILE A 870 18.52 16.41 6.83
C ILE A 870 17.53 17.47 7.33
N ALA A 871 17.56 17.73 8.62
CA ALA A 871 17.19 19.01 9.24
C ALA A 871 17.65 19.01 10.70
N SER A 872 18.92 19.30 10.91
CA SER A 872 19.40 19.93 12.14
C SER A 872 19.19 21.44 12.06
#